data_AF-A0A7X7LMZ5-F1
#
_entry.id   AF-A0A7X7LMZ5-F1
#
_cell.length_a   1.000
_cell.length_b   1.000
_cell.length_c   1.000
_cell.angle_alpha   90.00
_cell.angle_beta   90.00
_cell.angle_gamma   90.00
#
_symmetry.space_group_name_H-M   'P 1'
#
loop_
_entity.id
_entity.type
_entity.pdbx_description
1 polymer ?
#
loop_
_entity_poly.entity_id
_entity_poly.type
_entity_poly.pdbx_seq_one_letter_code
_entity_poly.pdbx_strand_id
1 'polypeptide(L)'
;MANIPSHESLCPCGSNKPYNQCCGAAESGVILHFAKGRKNKYNSLIDNAVGELADYARQYFYNWESAAYSRFTSYAQDHHIDEEFVPLFREWFIINFRFQKDVSPIIDFYLAENDEKLDKKYIPIFQALKESYLSIYRILWIKNNTLAVRDILTSREFILEKDMGSLNRILQEGLLLFARIANIGNTAVIVGKPRATFSENRHYLYEEINSIRAEEGIADPACFQKEFAEVACGLMMDLKKGIKKNRLKSRTLSFTVYDSDRFRQKLLDSLEFALLEKRDNLYKFTWNNKNASFTRLYLTEKNLIVSADELNDLINIAQRISLIWEELSNSQSAEWLDGYSFSSEQEAEEILVEVMHDKYYEEWINTPHLELEERTPLQAIKDTRGRILLEGLLSELETIELLARSRGEYYFPTAVIRTRLNLDREGISREMMQPEAIVLQARRHRTTQELSNFVTVYNWVNEEVRNVAVAAFDFYSKNSPDKEMLGWILFIWNEFSKIYRPKISQTREWLASLEYSYWNLKGQKVNFAQVAKKFNVSTGLVSKKAQLIIRHFQNIPLDFNTELVAYPFWNEINNREKIRAYEEVKQHLKLFSYSVKEEWGHTEQQVHEDFYDNINTAGKFWDESNKKIYGQFYQQFYELDCQNNDSSTIANLFWENQAKRFPGSLKTAAFNLMTSHVGAYKIKPTGRNELIFEDYFTGKQYNAQGNFGVNVHKSIVPGMISITRLLPLEANSMWVEEPMFIVMPDMQDLFEKNYQMLMERLNPFDITDIVYLKNRGKNILKANIMAVDDLEQNAVHLAKQPLQMKWQIASV
;
A
#
# COMPACT_ATOMS: atom_id res chain seq x y z
N MET A 1 2.66 -39.06 50.51
CA MET A 1 1.46 -39.86 50.18
C MET A 1 0.60 -39.89 51.44
N ALA A 2 -0.71 -39.71 51.32
CA ALA A 2 -1.66 -39.79 52.43
C ALA A 2 -2.82 -40.69 52.01
N ASN A 3 -3.37 -41.46 52.95
CA ASN A 3 -4.35 -42.50 52.64
C ASN A 3 -5.69 -41.88 52.23
N ILE A 4 -6.15 -42.17 51.02
CA ILE A 4 -7.54 -41.93 50.60
C ILE A 4 -8.31 -43.23 50.92
N PRO A 5 -9.36 -43.21 51.76
CA PRO A 5 -10.15 -44.39 52.04
C PRO A 5 -10.98 -44.78 50.80
N SER A 6 -10.94 -46.07 50.44
CA SER A 6 -11.68 -46.62 49.30
C SER A 6 -13.17 -46.78 49.63
N HIS A 7 -13.95 -45.71 49.47
CA HIS A 7 -15.41 -45.79 49.50
C HIS A 7 -15.96 -46.14 48.12
N GLU A 8 -16.57 -47.33 48.01
CA GLU A 8 -17.35 -47.78 46.84
C GLU A 8 -18.74 -47.10 46.77
N SER A 9 -18.83 -45.84 47.19
CA SER A 9 -20.08 -45.08 47.13
C SER A 9 -20.40 -44.67 45.69
N LEU A 10 -21.62 -45.00 45.27
CA LEU A 10 -22.20 -44.50 44.02
C LEU A 10 -22.30 -42.96 44.05
N CYS A 11 -22.08 -42.33 42.90
CA CYS A 11 -21.99 -40.89 42.79
C CYS A 11 -23.37 -40.23 42.99
N PRO A 12 -23.51 -39.24 43.90
CA PRO A 12 -24.81 -38.67 44.29
C PRO A 12 -25.50 -37.82 43.19
N CYS A 13 -24.89 -37.67 42.01
CA CYS A 13 -25.51 -37.04 40.84
C CYS A 13 -26.51 -37.93 40.09
N GLY A 14 -26.87 -39.11 40.62
CA GLY A 14 -27.85 -40.02 40.02
C GLY A 14 -27.31 -40.89 38.87
N SER A 15 -25.99 -40.89 38.63
CA SER A 15 -25.37 -41.61 37.50
C SER A 15 -25.15 -43.11 37.70
N ASN A 16 -25.38 -43.62 38.92
CA ASN A 16 -25.11 -45.01 39.34
C ASN A 16 -23.70 -45.54 38.99
N LYS A 17 -22.70 -44.66 38.91
CA LYS A 17 -21.28 -45.00 38.79
C LYS A 17 -20.53 -44.73 40.09
N PRO A 18 -19.43 -45.43 40.41
CA PRO A 18 -18.55 -45.07 41.52
C PRO A 18 -18.08 -43.62 41.42
N TYR A 19 -17.96 -42.93 42.56
CA TYR A 19 -17.63 -41.50 42.60
C TYR A 19 -16.36 -41.14 41.79
N ASN A 20 -15.28 -41.92 41.95
CA ASN A 20 -14.00 -41.76 41.24
C ASN A 20 -14.05 -42.04 39.73
N GLN A 21 -15.16 -42.57 39.20
CA GLN A 21 -15.42 -42.78 37.78
C GLN A 21 -16.56 -41.89 37.25
N CYS A 22 -16.95 -40.88 38.04
CA CYS A 22 -17.97 -39.89 37.69
C CYS A 22 -17.52 -38.49 38.15
N CYS A 23 -18.23 -37.80 39.05
CA CYS A 23 -17.88 -36.44 39.47
C CYS A 23 -16.57 -36.32 40.28
N GLY A 24 -16.01 -37.44 40.73
CA GLY A 24 -14.67 -37.54 41.32
C GLY A 24 -13.61 -38.11 40.37
N ALA A 25 -13.92 -38.28 39.08
CA ALA A 25 -12.90 -38.54 38.07
C ALA A 25 -12.00 -37.31 37.96
N ALA A 26 -10.69 -37.51 37.96
CA ALA A 26 -9.75 -36.41 37.82
C ALA A 26 -9.81 -35.86 36.39
N GLU A 27 -10.53 -34.74 36.21
CA GLU A 27 -10.30 -33.85 35.07
C GLU A 27 -8.80 -33.57 34.97
N SER A 28 -8.25 -33.58 33.75
CA SER A 28 -6.84 -33.34 33.50
C SER A 28 -6.49 -31.86 33.71
N GLY A 29 -6.49 -31.43 34.97
CA GLY A 29 -6.25 -30.05 35.36
C GLY A 29 -4.86 -29.59 34.95
N VAL A 30 -4.80 -28.76 33.92
CA VAL A 30 -3.54 -28.17 33.44
C VAL A 30 -2.99 -27.26 34.53
N ILE A 31 -1.91 -27.69 35.19
CA ILE A 31 -1.21 -26.89 36.20
C ILE A 31 -0.42 -25.80 35.48
N LEU A 32 -1.07 -24.64 35.29
CA LEU A 32 -0.49 -23.45 34.69
C LEU A 32 0.53 -22.81 35.66
N HIS A 33 1.77 -23.27 35.60
CA HIS A 33 2.83 -22.85 36.52
C HIS A 33 3.47 -21.51 36.10
N PHE A 34 2.85 -20.39 36.49
CA PHE A 34 3.43 -19.06 36.35
C PHE A 34 4.66 -18.87 37.24
N ALA A 35 5.86 -18.96 36.66
CA ALA A 35 7.11 -18.75 37.38
C ALA A 35 7.32 -17.26 37.70
N LYS A 36 7.04 -16.83 38.94
CA LYS A 36 7.12 -15.43 39.41
C LYS A 36 8.37 -14.66 38.94
N GLY A 37 9.54 -15.30 38.92
CA GLY A 37 10.80 -14.69 38.47
C GLY A 37 10.86 -14.30 36.97
N ARG A 38 10.00 -14.89 36.12
CA ARG A 38 9.84 -14.45 34.71
C ARG A 38 8.83 -13.32 34.57
N LYS A 39 7.75 -13.31 35.37
CA LYS A 39 6.66 -12.31 35.32
C LYS A 39 7.19 -10.88 35.48
N ASN A 40 7.80 -10.58 36.62
CA ASN A 40 8.32 -9.23 36.89
C ASN A 40 9.35 -8.79 35.84
N LYS A 41 10.12 -9.73 35.30
CA LYS A 41 11.08 -9.47 34.23
C LYS A 41 10.38 -9.06 32.93
N TYR A 42 9.31 -9.75 32.50
CA TYR A 42 8.57 -9.36 31.30
C TYR A 42 7.90 -7.99 31.44
N ASN A 43 7.24 -7.70 32.58
CA ASN A 43 6.68 -6.37 32.80
C ASN A 43 7.78 -5.29 32.70
N SER A 44 8.90 -5.43 33.43
CA SER A 44 10.00 -4.46 33.34
C SER A 44 10.63 -4.33 31.94
N LEU A 45 10.59 -5.38 31.12
CA LEU A 45 11.07 -5.32 29.74
C LEU A 45 10.05 -4.65 28.80
N ILE A 46 8.75 -4.81 29.03
CA ILE A 46 7.69 -4.07 28.34
C ILE A 46 7.77 -2.60 28.72
N ASP A 47 7.82 -2.29 30.02
CA ASP A 47 7.86 -0.91 30.54
C ASP A 47 9.10 -0.16 30.00
N ASN A 48 10.27 -0.81 29.97
CA ASN A 48 11.47 -0.26 29.35
C ASN A 48 11.31 -0.07 27.83
N ALA A 49 10.82 -1.07 27.10
CA ALA A 49 10.65 -0.98 25.64
C ALA A 49 9.64 0.10 25.23
N VAL A 50 8.56 0.27 26.01
CA VAL A 50 7.58 1.36 25.89
C VAL A 50 8.21 2.71 26.23
N GLY A 51 9.11 2.77 27.22
CA GLY A 51 9.91 3.96 27.54
C GLY A 51 10.86 4.36 26.42
N GLU A 52 11.67 3.43 25.93
CA GLU A 52 12.61 3.59 24.81
C GLU A 52 11.88 4.10 23.54
N LEU A 53 10.71 3.54 23.23
CA LEU A 53 9.83 4.02 22.15
C LEU A 53 9.25 5.42 22.41
N ALA A 54 8.87 5.74 23.65
CA ALA A 54 8.32 7.05 23.99
C ALA A 54 9.40 8.15 24.00
N ASP A 55 10.65 7.84 24.33
CA ASP A 55 11.79 8.75 24.18
C ASP A 55 12.11 8.97 22.69
N TYR A 56 12.15 7.90 21.90
CA TYR A 56 12.34 7.95 20.44
C TYR A 56 11.23 8.78 19.73
N ALA A 57 9.97 8.55 20.09
CA ALA A 57 8.83 9.32 19.59
C ALA A 57 8.96 10.83 19.92
N ARG A 58 9.37 11.17 21.15
CA ARG A 58 9.62 12.57 21.55
C ARG A 58 10.83 13.19 20.85
N GLN A 59 11.83 12.41 20.46
CA GLN A 59 13.01 12.91 19.77
C GLN A 59 12.77 13.15 18.27
N TYR A 60 12.05 12.26 17.59
CA TYR A 60 11.95 12.25 16.12
C TYR A 60 10.53 12.55 15.57
N PHE A 61 9.47 12.34 16.36
CA PHE A 61 8.07 12.38 15.90
C PHE A 61 7.18 13.35 16.70
N TYR A 62 7.79 14.31 17.43
CA TYR A 62 7.10 15.20 18.37
C TYR A 62 5.94 16.03 17.79
N ASN A 63 5.94 16.36 16.50
CA ASN A 63 4.83 17.08 15.84
C ASN A 63 3.55 16.23 15.74
N TRP A 64 3.66 14.90 15.73
CA TRP A 64 2.56 14.00 15.36
C TRP A 64 1.62 13.62 16.51
N GLU A 65 1.91 13.98 17.77
CA GLU A 65 1.00 13.69 18.90
C GLU A 65 -0.36 14.41 18.72
N SER A 66 -0.38 15.56 18.04
CA SER A 66 -1.59 16.31 17.65
C SER A 66 -2.47 15.54 16.65
N ALA A 67 -1.94 15.18 15.48
CA ALA A 67 -2.64 14.39 14.48
C ALA A 67 -3.11 13.03 15.03
N ALA A 68 -2.29 12.40 15.88
CA ALA A 68 -2.65 11.17 16.58
C ALA A 68 -3.85 11.36 17.52
N TYR A 69 -3.87 12.45 18.30
CA TYR A 69 -4.96 12.77 19.22
C TYR A 69 -6.28 12.91 18.46
N SER A 70 -6.29 13.73 17.41
CA SER A 70 -7.47 13.96 16.56
C SER A 70 -8.00 12.64 15.98
N ARG A 71 -7.12 11.79 15.43
CA ARG A 71 -7.49 10.46 14.90
C ARG A 71 -8.05 9.55 15.99
N PHE A 72 -7.42 9.47 17.16
CA PHE A 72 -7.88 8.65 18.30
C PHE A 72 -9.28 9.05 18.80
N THR A 73 -9.64 10.32 18.66
CA THR A 73 -10.94 10.87 19.07
C THR A 73 -12.01 10.87 17.97
N SER A 74 -11.69 10.47 16.73
CA SER A 74 -12.59 10.61 15.56
C SER A 74 -13.95 9.90 15.67
N TYR A 75 -14.04 8.84 16.49
CA TYR A 75 -15.28 8.10 16.78
C TYR A 75 -15.88 8.44 18.16
N ALA A 76 -15.50 9.56 18.79
CA ALA A 76 -16.05 10.05 20.06
C ALA A 76 -16.75 11.41 19.88
N GLN A 77 -17.94 11.58 20.44
CA GLN A 77 -18.77 12.80 20.31
C GLN A 77 -17.98 14.08 20.68
N ASP A 78 -17.35 14.07 21.86
CA ASP A 78 -16.69 15.26 22.44
C ASP A 78 -15.33 15.58 21.82
N HIS A 79 -14.81 14.73 20.90
CA HIS A 79 -13.47 14.86 20.30
C HIS A 79 -12.34 15.06 21.34
N HIS A 80 -12.48 14.44 22.52
CA HIS A 80 -11.61 14.66 23.67
C HIS A 80 -11.26 13.35 24.39
N ILE A 81 -10.01 13.23 24.86
CA ILE A 81 -9.50 12.06 25.60
C ILE A 81 -9.54 12.37 27.09
N ASP A 82 -10.54 11.83 27.80
CA ASP A 82 -10.60 11.87 29.27
C ASP A 82 -9.26 11.37 29.89
N GLU A 83 -8.82 11.94 31.02
CA GLU A 83 -7.51 11.64 31.65
C GLU A 83 -7.20 10.14 31.78
N GLU A 84 -8.21 9.31 32.04
CA GLU A 84 -8.02 7.87 32.19
C GLU A 84 -7.68 7.17 30.87
N PHE A 85 -8.03 7.71 29.70
CA PHE A 85 -7.71 7.11 28.40
C PHE A 85 -6.34 7.56 27.86
N VAL A 86 -5.75 8.65 28.37
CA VAL A 86 -4.44 9.19 27.96
C VAL A 86 -3.30 8.14 27.95
N PRO A 87 -3.19 7.19 28.91
CA PRO A 87 -2.19 6.11 28.82
C PRO A 87 -2.41 5.18 27.62
N LEU A 88 -3.65 4.82 27.32
CA LEU A 88 -4.00 3.94 26.20
C LEU A 88 -3.77 4.65 24.86
N PHE A 89 -4.07 5.95 24.79
CA PHE A 89 -3.70 6.81 23.67
C PHE A 89 -2.18 6.80 23.43
N ARG A 90 -1.36 7.02 24.46
CA ARG A 90 0.10 7.01 24.34
C ARG A 90 0.64 5.65 23.91
N GLU A 91 0.16 4.56 24.51
CA GLU A 91 0.52 3.19 24.10
C GLU A 91 0.14 2.90 22.65
N TRP A 92 -1.02 3.36 22.19
CA TRP A 92 -1.42 3.27 20.79
C TRP A 92 -0.56 4.14 19.87
N PHE A 93 -0.25 5.39 20.26
CA PHE A 93 0.57 6.33 19.49
C PHE A 93 1.94 5.75 19.10
N ILE A 94 2.61 5.04 20.03
CA ILE A 94 3.93 4.46 19.77
C ILE A 94 3.92 3.04 19.18
N ILE A 95 2.81 2.30 19.24
CA ILE A 95 2.75 0.87 18.83
C ILE A 95 1.88 0.62 17.58
N ASN A 96 0.77 1.36 17.40
CA ASN A 96 -0.19 1.11 16.31
C ASN A 96 -0.57 2.35 15.49
N PHE A 97 -0.43 3.58 16.01
CA PHE A 97 -0.73 4.77 15.23
C PHE A 97 0.17 4.83 14.00
N ARG A 98 -0.45 5.09 12.85
CA ARG A 98 0.19 5.37 11.59
C ARG A 98 -0.11 6.79 11.17
N PHE A 99 0.93 7.48 10.72
CA PHE A 99 0.84 8.84 10.17
C PHE A 99 -0.05 8.90 8.90
N GLN A 100 -0.07 7.82 8.10
CA GLN A 100 -0.95 7.59 6.94
C GLN A 100 -1.27 6.08 6.86
N LYS A 101 -2.32 5.64 6.14
CA LYS A 101 -2.77 4.22 6.11
C LYS A 101 -1.62 3.23 5.83
N ASP A 102 -0.70 3.54 4.92
CA ASP A 102 0.39 2.65 4.49
C ASP A 102 1.75 2.93 5.16
N VAL A 103 1.91 4.02 5.93
CA VAL A 103 3.15 4.26 6.70
C VAL A 103 3.18 3.32 7.91
N SER A 104 4.31 2.66 8.16
CA SER A 104 4.48 1.76 9.30
C SER A 104 4.49 2.53 10.66
N PRO A 105 3.98 1.97 11.78
CA PRO A 105 3.96 2.67 13.08
C PRO A 105 5.34 3.00 13.68
N ILE A 106 5.39 3.86 14.71
CA ILE A 106 6.66 4.29 15.37
C ILE A 106 7.55 3.12 15.82
N ILE A 107 6.97 2.05 16.35
CA ILE A 107 7.68 0.82 16.72
C ILE A 107 8.45 0.16 15.56
N ASP A 108 7.97 0.30 14.32
CA ASP A 108 8.66 -0.23 13.14
C ASP A 108 9.83 0.66 12.70
N PHE A 109 9.72 1.99 12.83
CA PHE A 109 10.86 2.91 12.64
C PHE A 109 11.97 2.66 13.66
N TYR A 110 11.61 2.58 14.95
CA TYR A 110 12.57 2.33 16.02
C TYR A 110 13.35 1.03 15.80
N LEU A 111 12.66 -0.05 15.42
CA LEU A 111 13.31 -1.31 15.08
C LEU A 111 14.17 -1.20 13.82
N ALA A 112 13.69 -0.57 12.75
CA ALA A 112 14.43 -0.44 11.49
C ALA A 112 15.77 0.30 11.64
N GLU A 113 15.88 1.24 12.58
CA GLU A 113 17.12 1.98 12.88
C GLU A 113 18.02 1.31 13.94
N ASN A 114 17.45 0.46 14.81
CA ASN A 114 18.15 -0.09 15.98
C ASN A 114 18.30 -1.62 15.98
N ASP A 115 17.79 -2.35 14.99
CA ASP A 115 17.86 -3.83 14.89
C ASP A 115 19.26 -4.40 15.19
N GLU A 116 20.30 -3.80 14.60
CA GLU A 116 21.69 -4.25 14.79
C GLU A 116 22.28 -3.94 16.18
N LYS A 117 21.68 -2.99 16.90
CA LYS A 117 22.08 -2.54 18.25
C LYS A 117 21.22 -3.18 19.34
N LEU A 118 20.10 -3.80 18.97
CA LEU A 118 19.07 -4.26 19.90
C LEU A 118 19.54 -5.46 20.73
N ASP A 119 19.40 -5.39 22.05
CA ASP A 119 19.64 -6.55 22.90
C ASP A 119 18.61 -7.65 22.55
N LYS A 120 19.11 -8.86 22.26
CA LYS A 120 18.31 -10.04 21.89
C LYS A 120 17.21 -10.38 22.90
N LYS A 121 17.30 -9.91 24.15
CA LYS A 121 16.22 -10.02 25.16
C LYS A 121 14.94 -9.27 24.77
N TYR A 122 15.04 -8.20 23.97
CA TYR A 122 13.94 -7.31 23.63
C TYR A 122 13.23 -7.68 22.32
N ILE A 123 13.89 -8.40 21.40
CA ILE A 123 13.28 -8.89 20.13
C ILE A 123 11.88 -9.53 20.35
N PRO A 124 11.70 -10.51 21.26
CA PRO A 124 10.38 -11.10 21.50
C PRO A 124 9.38 -10.16 22.21
N ILE A 125 9.86 -9.07 22.83
CA ILE A 125 9.01 -8.04 23.46
C ILE A 125 8.44 -7.13 22.36
N PHE A 126 9.29 -6.55 21.53
CA PHE A 126 8.85 -5.69 20.43
C PHE A 126 8.02 -6.45 19.39
N GLN A 127 8.31 -7.73 19.11
CA GLN A 127 7.42 -8.56 18.30
C GLN A 127 6.04 -8.73 18.95
N ALA A 128 5.99 -9.05 20.25
CA ALA A 128 4.72 -9.20 20.97
C ALA A 128 3.93 -7.89 21.05
N LEU A 129 4.59 -6.73 21.10
CA LEU A 129 3.96 -5.41 21.00
C LEU A 129 3.41 -5.17 19.58
N LYS A 130 4.19 -5.41 18.52
CA LYS A 130 3.76 -5.29 17.10
C LYS A 130 2.61 -6.21 16.71
N GLU A 131 2.50 -7.37 17.35
CA GLU A 131 1.41 -8.34 17.16
C GLU A 131 0.23 -8.09 18.12
N SER A 132 0.32 -7.09 19.00
CA SER A 132 -0.77 -6.64 19.89
C SER A 132 -1.58 -5.46 19.33
N TYR A 133 -2.80 -5.34 19.82
CA TYR A 133 -3.76 -4.27 19.53
C TYR A 133 -4.63 -3.99 20.78
N LEU A 134 -5.41 -2.91 20.74
CA LEU A 134 -6.44 -2.63 21.74
C LEU A 134 -7.72 -3.40 21.40
N SER A 135 -8.33 -4.02 22.40
CA SER A 135 -9.47 -4.92 22.22
C SER A 135 -10.36 -4.96 23.46
N ILE A 136 -11.60 -5.41 23.29
CA ILE A 136 -12.60 -5.56 24.36
C ILE A 136 -12.77 -7.05 24.69
N TYR A 137 -12.38 -7.43 25.89
CA TYR A 137 -12.38 -8.81 26.36
C TYR A 137 -13.41 -9.03 27.48
N ARG A 138 -14.29 -10.02 27.31
CA ARG A 138 -15.22 -10.47 28.36
C ARG A 138 -14.51 -11.38 29.37
N ILE A 139 -14.63 -11.12 30.67
CA ILE A 139 -14.20 -12.05 31.72
C ILE A 139 -15.07 -13.33 31.66
N LEU A 140 -14.42 -14.49 31.54
CA LEU A 140 -15.06 -15.81 31.56
C LEU A 140 -15.13 -16.39 32.97
N TRP A 141 -14.01 -16.42 33.70
CA TRP A 141 -13.91 -16.90 35.07
C TRP A 141 -12.76 -16.24 35.82
N ILE A 142 -12.82 -16.26 37.16
CA ILE A 142 -11.76 -15.76 38.06
C ILE A 142 -11.42 -16.86 39.09
N LYS A 143 -10.14 -17.26 39.19
CA LYS A 143 -9.68 -18.29 40.14
C LYS A 143 -8.35 -17.88 40.78
N ASN A 144 -8.33 -17.73 42.10
CA ASN A 144 -7.14 -17.29 42.85
C ASN A 144 -6.55 -15.97 42.29
N ASN A 145 -5.29 -16.02 41.83
CA ASN A 145 -4.58 -14.92 41.19
C ASN A 145 -4.65 -14.97 39.65
N THR A 146 -5.53 -15.75 39.04
CA THR A 146 -5.71 -15.75 37.57
C THR A 146 -7.17 -15.50 37.17
N LEU A 147 -7.33 -15.02 35.94
CA LEU A 147 -8.60 -14.81 35.28
C LEU A 147 -8.49 -15.23 33.80
N ALA A 148 -9.57 -15.76 33.25
CA ALA A 148 -9.67 -16.01 31.82
C ALA A 148 -10.56 -14.95 31.16
N VAL A 149 -10.17 -14.50 29.98
CA VAL A 149 -10.94 -13.55 29.17
C VAL A 149 -11.08 -14.04 27.74
N ARG A 150 -12.14 -13.60 27.05
CA ARG A 150 -12.36 -13.85 25.62
C ARG A 150 -12.60 -12.53 24.88
N ASP A 151 -11.86 -12.30 23.81
CA ASP A 151 -12.09 -11.18 22.87
C ASP A 151 -13.52 -11.29 22.30
N ILE A 152 -14.32 -10.22 22.36
CA ILE A 152 -15.72 -10.26 21.92
C ILE A 152 -15.90 -10.30 20.39
N LEU A 153 -14.85 -9.99 19.63
CA LEU A 153 -14.83 -9.93 18.16
C LEU A 153 -14.09 -11.14 17.57
N THR A 154 -12.88 -11.45 18.04
CA THR A 154 -12.08 -12.58 17.51
C THR A 154 -12.35 -13.91 18.21
N SER A 155 -13.12 -13.92 19.31
CA SER A 155 -13.37 -15.08 20.18
C SER A 155 -12.13 -15.76 20.76
N ARG A 156 -10.94 -15.15 20.65
CA ARG A 156 -9.68 -15.67 21.20
C ARG A 156 -9.69 -15.60 22.73
N GLU A 157 -9.22 -16.67 23.38
CA GLU A 157 -9.14 -16.77 24.85
C GLU A 157 -7.72 -16.57 25.37
N PHE A 158 -7.61 -15.86 26.50
CA PHE A 158 -6.36 -15.58 27.18
C PHE A 158 -6.50 -15.86 28.69
N ILE A 159 -5.48 -16.47 29.29
CA ILE A 159 -5.39 -16.66 30.75
C ILE A 159 -4.33 -15.71 31.28
N LEU A 160 -4.74 -14.83 32.19
CA LEU A 160 -4.01 -13.66 32.65
C LEU A 160 -3.86 -13.71 34.17
N GLU A 161 -2.88 -13.00 34.72
CA GLU A 161 -2.77 -12.80 36.17
C GLU A 161 -3.72 -11.67 36.63
N LYS A 162 -4.32 -11.82 37.80
CA LYS A 162 -5.26 -10.88 38.43
C LYS A 162 -4.50 -9.71 39.06
N ASP A 163 -3.92 -8.86 38.22
CA ASP A 163 -3.05 -7.76 38.62
C ASP A 163 -3.54 -6.41 38.05
N MET A 164 -4.84 -6.13 38.24
CA MET A 164 -5.56 -5.04 37.56
C MET A 164 -5.59 -3.72 38.35
N GLY A 165 -4.66 -3.53 39.30
CA GLY A 165 -4.62 -2.35 40.17
C GLY A 165 -5.93 -2.10 40.92
N SER A 166 -6.53 -0.94 40.72
CA SER A 166 -7.81 -0.52 41.32
C SER A 166 -9.01 -1.36 40.86
N LEU A 167 -9.00 -1.85 39.61
CA LEU A 167 -10.10 -2.64 39.05
C LEU A 167 -10.29 -3.98 39.75
N ASN A 168 -9.28 -4.49 40.47
CA ASN A 168 -9.34 -5.74 41.24
C ASN A 168 -10.54 -5.82 42.22
N ARG A 169 -11.15 -4.68 42.58
CA ARG A 169 -12.35 -4.58 43.43
C ARG A 169 -13.68 -4.83 42.70
N ILE A 170 -13.72 -4.69 41.37
CA ILE A 170 -14.95 -4.80 40.56
C ILE A 170 -14.91 -5.94 39.53
N LEU A 171 -13.84 -6.74 39.50
CA LEU A 171 -13.72 -7.89 38.58
C LEU A 171 -14.78 -8.95 38.92
N GLN A 172 -15.71 -9.16 38.00
CA GLN A 172 -16.74 -10.20 38.05
C GLN A 172 -16.89 -10.87 36.67
N GLU A 173 -17.45 -12.07 36.62
CA GLU A 173 -17.71 -12.77 35.37
C GLU A 173 -18.68 -11.99 34.48
N GLY A 174 -18.46 -11.98 33.17
CA GLY A 174 -19.24 -11.20 32.22
C GLY A 174 -18.82 -9.74 32.04
N LEU A 175 -18.06 -9.14 32.97
CA LEU A 175 -17.51 -7.77 32.83
C LEU A 175 -16.67 -7.66 31.55
N LEU A 176 -16.76 -6.51 30.85
CA LEU A 176 -15.96 -6.22 29.67
C LEU A 176 -14.73 -5.39 30.08
N LEU A 177 -13.55 -5.80 29.60
CA LEU A 177 -12.27 -5.14 29.83
C LEU A 177 -11.72 -4.61 28.51
N PHE A 178 -11.50 -3.30 28.40
CA PHE A 178 -10.80 -2.69 27.29
C PHE A 178 -9.30 -2.64 27.61
N ALA A 179 -8.48 -3.35 26.82
CA ALA A 179 -7.08 -3.62 27.15
C ALA A 179 -6.21 -3.88 25.92
N ARG A 180 -4.88 -3.87 26.11
CA ARG A 180 -3.89 -4.43 25.19
C ARG A 180 -3.33 -5.72 25.79
N ILE A 181 -3.38 -6.84 25.07
CA ILE A 181 -2.72 -8.09 25.45
C ILE A 181 -1.58 -8.40 24.48
N ALA A 182 -0.38 -8.63 25.01
CA ALA A 182 0.80 -9.07 24.27
C ALA A 182 1.17 -10.51 24.66
N ASN A 183 1.47 -11.36 23.67
CA ASN A 183 1.85 -12.76 23.89
C ASN A 183 3.37 -12.92 23.79
N ILE A 184 4.05 -13.05 24.93
CA ILE A 184 5.50 -13.28 24.97
C ILE A 184 5.73 -14.79 25.07
N GLY A 185 5.85 -15.42 23.90
CA GLY A 185 5.82 -16.89 23.79
C GLY A 185 4.49 -17.43 24.29
N ASN A 186 4.52 -18.37 25.23
CA ASN A 186 3.32 -19.01 25.80
C ASN A 186 2.71 -18.23 27.00
N THR A 187 3.07 -16.95 27.19
CA THR A 187 2.55 -16.12 28.31
C THR A 187 1.85 -14.87 27.76
N ALA A 188 0.55 -14.78 27.98
CA ALA A 188 -0.23 -13.57 27.73
C ALA A 188 -0.01 -12.56 28.88
N VAL A 189 0.31 -11.31 28.54
CA VAL A 189 0.57 -10.22 29.49
C VAL A 189 -0.27 -9.02 29.07
N ILE A 190 -0.94 -8.37 30.03
CA ILE A 190 -1.57 -7.06 29.78
C ILE A 190 -0.48 -6.00 29.73
N VAL A 191 -0.49 -5.21 28.67
CA VAL A 191 0.31 -3.98 28.56
C VAL A 191 -0.51 -2.83 29.15
N GLY A 192 0.15 -1.95 29.89
CA GLY A 192 -0.50 -0.77 30.46
C GLY A 192 -1.49 -1.09 31.59
N LYS A 193 -2.56 -0.29 31.66
CA LYS A 193 -3.66 -0.46 32.63
C LYS A 193 -4.98 -0.59 31.85
N PRO A 194 -5.79 -1.64 32.03
CA PRO A 194 -7.06 -1.81 31.31
C PRO A 194 -8.16 -0.88 31.85
N ARG A 195 -9.20 -0.61 31.05
CA ARG A 195 -10.47 0.02 31.48
C ARG A 195 -11.59 -1.02 31.48
N ALA A 196 -12.76 -0.70 32.02
CA ALA A 196 -13.87 -1.65 32.14
C ALA A 196 -15.23 -1.01 31.78
N THR A 197 -16.16 -1.81 31.26
CA THR A 197 -17.56 -1.43 31.06
C THR A 197 -18.50 -2.61 31.32
N PHE A 198 -19.79 -2.33 31.50
CA PHE A 198 -20.79 -3.33 31.87
C PHE A 198 -21.11 -4.31 30.72
N SER A 199 -21.54 -5.52 31.09
CA SER A 199 -21.83 -6.63 30.18
C SER A 199 -22.95 -6.36 29.17
N GLU A 200 -23.89 -5.47 29.52
CA GLU A 200 -25.04 -5.06 28.71
C GLU A 200 -24.60 -4.42 27.38
N ASN A 201 -23.50 -3.66 27.40
CA ASN A 201 -22.96 -2.96 26.22
C ASN A 201 -22.38 -3.90 25.15
N ARG A 202 -22.22 -5.20 25.43
CA ARG A 202 -21.54 -6.17 24.55
C ARG A 202 -22.15 -6.26 23.15
N HIS A 203 -23.48 -6.31 23.04
CA HIS A 203 -24.15 -6.48 21.75
C HIS A 203 -23.97 -5.23 20.88
N TYR A 204 -24.24 -4.05 21.42
CA TYR A 204 -24.00 -2.78 20.75
C TYR A 204 -22.55 -2.64 20.25
N LEU A 205 -21.56 -2.87 21.11
CA LEU A 205 -20.15 -2.83 20.72
C LEU A 205 -19.82 -3.82 19.60
N TYR A 206 -20.41 -5.02 19.63
CA TYR A 206 -20.20 -6.00 18.58
C TYR A 206 -20.84 -5.58 17.24
N GLU A 207 -22.06 -5.03 17.24
CA GLU A 207 -22.72 -4.60 16.00
C GLU A 207 -22.02 -3.40 15.35
N GLU A 208 -21.78 -2.30 16.07
CA GLU A 208 -21.17 -1.10 15.45
C GLU A 208 -19.77 -1.40 14.90
N ILE A 209 -18.95 -2.11 15.67
CA ILE A 209 -17.58 -2.46 15.25
C ILE A 209 -17.63 -3.39 14.02
N ASN A 210 -18.58 -4.32 13.93
CA ASN A 210 -18.74 -5.14 12.73
C ASN A 210 -19.36 -4.39 11.54
N SER A 211 -20.22 -3.40 11.77
CA SER A 211 -20.76 -2.53 10.72
C SER A 211 -19.64 -1.72 10.08
N ILE A 212 -18.86 -0.99 10.87
CA ILE A 212 -17.74 -0.17 10.38
C ILE A 212 -16.66 -1.06 9.75
N ARG A 213 -16.39 -2.25 10.31
CA ARG A 213 -15.49 -3.24 9.70
C ARG A 213 -15.98 -3.75 8.34
N ALA A 214 -17.30 -3.90 8.15
CA ALA A 214 -17.88 -4.30 6.87
C ALA A 214 -17.88 -3.15 5.86
N GLU A 215 -18.09 -1.90 6.30
CA GLU A 215 -18.00 -0.70 5.46
C GLU A 215 -16.56 -0.42 4.99
N GLU A 216 -15.54 -0.64 5.84
CA GLU A 216 -14.11 -0.64 5.43
C GLU A 216 -13.66 -1.94 4.72
N GLY A 217 -14.55 -2.92 4.50
CA GLY A 217 -14.25 -4.17 3.76
C GLY A 217 -13.30 -5.16 4.45
N ILE A 218 -12.97 -4.97 5.74
CA ILE A 218 -11.90 -5.73 6.42
C ILE A 218 -12.41 -7.08 6.94
N ALA A 219 -12.04 -8.17 6.28
CA ALA A 219 -12.51 -9.52 6.60
C ALA A 219 -12.09 -10.04 8.00
N ASP A 220 -10.89 -9.71 8.50
CA ASP A 220 -10.37 -10.19 9.79
C ASP A 220 -10.60 -9.16 10.93
N PRO A 221 -11.38 -9.50 11.99
CA PRO A 221 -11.56 -8.63 13.15
C PRO A 221 -10.28 -8.37 13.98
N ALA A 222 -9.23 -9.19 13.84
CA ALA A 222 -7.93 -8.90 14.46
C ALA A 222 -7.14 -7.84 13.67
N CYS A 223 -7.22 -7.87 12.35
CA CYS A 223 -6.70 -6.80 11.48
C CYS A 223 -7.42 -5.48 11.75
N PHE A 224 -8.76 -5.50 11.78
CA PHE A 224 -9.57 -4.30 12.05
C PHE A 224 -9.21 -3.65 13.39
N GLN A 225 -9.18 -4.41 14.50
CA GLN A 225 -8.83 -3.87 15.82
C GLN A 225 -7.39 -3.32 15.91
N LYS A 226 -6.49 -3.75 15.02
CA LYS A 226 -5.12 -3.23 14.97
C LYS A 226 -5.04 -1.89 14.24
N GLU A 227 -5.74 -1.75 13.12
CA GLU A 227 -5.65 -0.58 12.23
C GLU A 227 -6.70 0.50 12.54
N PHE A 228 -7.81 0.14 13.20
CA PHE A 228 -8.97 1.00 13.55
C PHE A 228 -9.29 0.95 15.05
N ALA A 229 -8.25 0.94 15.89
CA ALA A 229 -8.42 0.92 17.35
C ALA A 229 -9.22 2.13 17.87
N GLU A 230 -9.16 3.27 17.18
CA GLU A 230 -9.96 4.49 17.40
C GLU A 230 -11.47 4.23 17.39
N VAL A 231 -11.97 3.24 16.65
CA VAL A 231 -13.40 2.86 16.65
C VAL A 231 -13.78 2.27 18.01
N ALA A 232 -13.00 1.32 18.51
CA ALA A 232 -13.22 0.73 19.83
C ALA A 232 -12.95 1.74 20.96
N CYS A 233 -11.98 2.65 20.81
CA CYS A 233 -11.73 3.73 21.77
C CYS A 233 -12.89 4.72 21.80
N GLY A 234 -13.33 5.18 20.64
CA GLY A 234 -14.44 6.09 20.44
C GLY A 234 -15.70 5.55 21.09
N LEU A 235 -16.16 4.36 20.66
CA LEU A 235 -17.32 3.69 21.24
C LEU A 235 -17.19 3.39 22.76
N MET A 236 -15.98 3.23 23.30
CA MET A 236 -15.78 3.07 24.75
C MET A 236 -15.83 4.39 25.53
N MET A 237 -15.31 5.48 24.96
CA MET A 237 -15.43 6.84 25.51
C MET A 237 -16.88 7.34 25.39
N ASP A 238 -17.53 7.02 24.27
CA ASP A 238 -18.94 7.26 24.01
C ASP A 238 -19.86 6.33 24.81
N LEU A 239 -19.47 5.14 25.25
CA LEU A 239 -20.32 4.34 26.16
C LEU A 239 -20.36 4.88 27.59
N LYS A 240 -19.48 5.83 27.90
CA LYS A 240 -19.59 6.71 29.05
C LYS A 240 -20.59 7.87 28.76
N LYS A 241 -21.15 7.97 27.51
CA LYS A 241 -21.87 9.08 26.77
C LYS A 241 -22.92 8.56 25.64
N GLY A 242 -22.76 8.72 24.25
CA GLY A 242 -23.02 7.74 23.06
C GLY A 242 -23.97 7.90 21.75
N ILE A 243 -23.57 7.73 20.40
CA ILE A 243 -24.41 7.76 19.05
C ILE A 243 -23.94 6.87 17.74
N LYS A 244 -24.48 6.95 16.44
CA LYS A 244 -24.37 6.05 15.15
C LYS A 244 -24.72 6.60 13.64
N LYS A 245 -24.32 6.05 12.38
CA LYS A 245 -24.67 6.45 10.88
C LYS A 245 -24.32 5.50 9.58
N ASN A 246 -24.90 5.56 8.29
CA ASN A 246 -24.61 4.77 6.95
C ASN A 246 -25.17 5.22 5.44
N ARG A 247 -24.80 4.61 4.21
CA ARG A 247 -25.52 4.32 2.79
C ARG A 247 -25.15 4.86 1.26
N LEU A 248 -25.61 4.27 0.04
CA LEU A 248 -25.24 4.52 -1.49
C LEU A 248 -26.23 4.22 -2.81
N LYS A 249 -25.86 4.22 -4.18
CA LYS A 249 -26.69 4.28 -5.55
C LYS A 249 -26.20 3.65 -7.00
N SER A 250 -26.94 3.60 -8.21
CA SER A 250 -26.62 3.01 -9.65
C SER A 250 -27.27 3.58 -11.08
N ARG A 251 -27.42 2.89 -12.32
CA ARG A 251 -28.07 3.31 -13.72
C ARG A 251 -28.59 2.27 -14.92
N THR A 252 -29.71 2.41 -15.78
CA THR A 252 -30.29 1.49 -16.96
C THR A 252 -31.57 1.95 -17.88
N LEU A 253 -32.18 1.21 -18.90
CA LEU A 253 -33.52 1.37 -19.66
C LEU A 253 -34.49 0.12 -19.64
N SER A 254 -35.84 0.32 -19.59
CA SER A 254 -36.88 -0.76 -19.51
C SER A 254 -38.15 -0.62 -20.41
N PHE A 255 -38.83 -1.73 -20.75
CA PHE A 255 -40.07 -1.79 -21.57
C PHE A 255 -41.05 -2.95 -21.21
N THR A 256 -42.37 -2.74 -21.43
CA THR A 256 -43.46 -3.52 -20.80
C THR A 256 -44.15 -4.60 -21.68
N VAL A 257 -43.40 -5.28 -22.55
CA VAL A 257 -43.82 -6.42 -23.43
C VAL A 257 -44.48 -6.05 -24.79
N TYR A 258 -44.15 -6.86 -25.80
CA TYR A 258 -44.79 -7.02 -27.13
C TYR A 258 -44.32 -6.19 -28.34
N ASP A 259 -43.04 -5.80 -28.43
CA ASP A 259 -42.41 -5.54 -29.75
C ASP A 259 -40.91 -5.94 -29.86
N SER A 260 -40.39 -6.67 -28.87
CA SER A 260 -38.96 -7.07 -28.82
C SER A 260 -38.51 -7.88 -30.03
N ASP A 261 -39.37 -8.74 -30.60
CA ASP A 261 -39.06 -9.50 -31.83
C ASP A 261 -38.84 -8.59 -33.04
N ARG A 262 -39.67 -7.55 -33.24
CA ARG A 262 -39.52 -6.63 -34.38
C ARG A 262 -38.36 -5.68 -34.19
N PHE A 263 -38.18 -5.16 -32.97
CA PHE A 263 -37.03 -4.34 -32.62
C PHE A 263 -35.72 -5.13 -32.82
N ARG A 264 -35.68 -6.41 -32.38
CA ARG A 264 -34.55 -7.32 -32.62
C ARG A 264 -34.30 -7.59 -34.11
N GLN A 265 -35.33 -7.77 -34.93
CA GLN A 265 -35.12 -7.90 -36.38
C GLN A 265 -34.61 -6.60 -37.01
N LYS A 266 -35.14 -5.43 -36.63
CA LYS A 266 -34.58 -4.13 -37.06
C LYS A 266 -33.11 -3.95 -36.65
N LEU A 267 -32.68 -4.45 -35.49
CA LEU A 267 -31.27 -4.44 -35.09
C LEU A 267 -30.41 -5.43 -35.88
N LEU A 268 -30.97 -6.55 -36.37
CA LEU A 268 -30.26 -7.53 -37.19
C LEU A 268 -30.18 -7.12 -38.68
N ASP A 269 -31.21 -6.45 -39.19
CA ASP A 269 -31.25 -5.90 -40.56
C ASP A 269 -30.46 -4.57 -40.67
N SER A 270 -30.11 -3.94 -39.55
CA SER A 270 -29.38 -2.67 -39.53
C SER A 270 -27.88 -2.86 -39.75
N LEU A 271 -27.34 -2.19 -40.76
CA LEU A 271 -25.89 -2.09 -40.99
C LEU A 271 -25.14 -1.39 -39.84
N GLU A 272 -25.86 -0.68 -38.96
CA GLU A 272 -25.27 0.02 -37.81
C GLU A 272 -25.04 -0.90 -36.60
N PHE A 273 -25.60 -2.09 -36.52
CA PHE A 273 -25.42 -2.99 -35.36
C PHE A 273 -24.96 -4.37 -35.79
N ALA A 274 -23.93 -4.90 -35.14
CA ALA A 274 -23.43 -6.24 -35.40
C ALA A 274 -23.75 -7.16 -34.23
N LEU A 275 -24.36 -8.31 -34.53
CA LEU A 275 -24.59 -9.39 -33.56
C LEU A 275 -23.25 -10.06 -33.23
N LEU A 276 -22.82 -9.98 -31.97
CA LEU A 276 -21.63 -10.67 -31.49
C LEU A 276 -21.95 -12.08 -30.98
N GLU A 277 -23.07 -12.21 -30.24
CA GLU A 277 -23.46 -13.48 -29.63
C GLU A 277 -24.98 -13.58 -29.48
N LYS A 278 -25.48 -14.82 -29.53
CA LYS A 278 -26.85 -15.19 -29.23
C LYS A 278 -26.85 -16.35 -28.23
N ARG A 279 -27.48 -16.14 -27.09
CA ARG A 279 -27.94 -17.21 -26.17
C ARG A 279 -29.47 -17.20 -26.15
N ASP A 280 -30.09 -18.17 -25.49
CA ASP A 280 -31.55 -18.35 -25.61
C ASP A 280 -32.37 -17.14 -25.09
N ASN A 281 -31.92 -16.51 -24.00
CA ASN A 281 -32.58 -15.36 -23.38
C ASN A 281 -31.83 -14.01 -23.54
N LEU A 282 -30.67 -13.99 -24.19
CA LEU A 282 -29.81 -12.81 -24.31
C LEU A 282 -29.27 -12.64 -25.73
N TYR A 283 -29.50 -11.46 -26.30
CA TYR A 283 -28.93 -11.04 -27.58
C TYR A 283 -27.95 -9.89 -27.36
N LYS A 284 -26.73 -10.05 -27.89
CA LYS A 284 -25.58 -9.21 -27.58
C LYS A 284 -25.06 -8.54 -28.85
N PHE A 285 -25.19 -7.22 -28.91
CA PHE A 285 -24.84 -6.41 -30.07
C PHE A 285 -23.71 -5.41 -29.73
N THR A 286 -22.91 -5.09 -30.74
CA THR A 286 -22.02 -3.90 -30.75
C THR A 286 -22.54 -2.87 -31.74
N TRP A 287 -22.27 -1.59 -31.47
CA TRP A 287 -22.36 -0.55 -32.50
C TRP A 287 -21.29 -0.82 -33.55
N ASN A 288 -21.66 -0.82 -34.83
CA ASN A 288 -20.78 -1.07 -35.97
C ASN A 288 -20.06 0.23 -36.43
N ASN A 289 -19.63 1.04 -35.46
CA ASN A 289 -18.95 2.31 -35.67
C ASN A 289 -17.42 2.14 -35.49
N LYS A 290 -16.62 2.57 -36.46
CA LYS A 290 -15.16 2.34 -36.48
C LYS A 290 -14.37 3.17 -35.47
N ASN A 291 -15.01 4.10 -34.76
CA ASN A 291 -14.37 5.04 -33.85
C ASN A 291 -14.78 4.86 -32.36
N ALA A 292 -15.66 3.91 -32.03
CA ALA A 292 -16.10 3.68 -30.65
C ALA A 292 -15.19 2.68 -29.93
N SER A 293 -14.79 2.98 -28.69
CA SER A 293 -13.89 2.14 -27.89
C SER A 293 -14.59 0.89 -27.33
N PHE A 294 -15.60 1.09 -26.49
CA PHE A 294 -16.43 0.02 -25.94
C PHE A 294 -17.90 0.42 -25.86
N THR A 295 -18.73 -0.28 -26.64
CA THR A 295 -20.19 -0.09 -26.64
C THR A 295 -20.87 -1.45 -26.71
N ARG A 296 -21.70 -1.78 -25.71
CA ARG A 296 -22.40 -3.07 -25.65
C ARG A 296 -23.86 -2.91 -25.25
N LEU A 297 -24.71 -3.60 -26.00
CA LEU A 297 -26.15 -3.58 -25.87
C LEU A 297 -26.59 -4.99 -25.46
N TYR A 298 -27.08 -5.12 -24.23
CA TYR A 298 -27.60 -6.36 -23.66
C TYR A 298 -29.12 -6.34 -23.75
N LEU A 299 -29.64 -6.94 -24.82
CA LEU A 299 -31.08 -7.03 -25.08
C LEU A 299 -31.65 -8.29 -24.42
N THR A 300 -32.43 -8.09 -23.36
CA THR A 300 -33.20 -9.13 -22.67
C THR A 300 -34.67 -9.09 -23.12
N GLU A 301 -35.53 -9.92 -22.54
CA GLU A 301 -36.96 -9.92 -22.86
C GLU A 301 -37.69 -8.60 -22.52
N LYS A 302 -37.16 -7.81 -21.58
CA LYS A 302 -37.86 -6.67 -20.93
C LYS A 302 -37.00 -5.41 -20.76
N ASN A 303 -35.67 -5.55 -20.78
CA ASN A 303 -34.75 -4.44 -20.59
C ASN A 303 -33.76 -4.40 -21.76
N LEU A 304 -33.28 -3.19 -22.05
CA LEU A 304 -32.13 -2.99 -22.91
C LEU A 304 -31.07 -2.25 -22.08
N ILE A 305 -30.19 -3.03 -21.47
CA ILE A 305 -29.10 -2.48 -20.69
C ILE A 305 -28.02 -2.06 -21.67
N VAL A 306 -27.85 -0.74 -21.81
CA VAL A 306 -26.72 -0.15 -22.51
C VAL A 306 -25.64 0.15 -21.49
N SER A 307 -24.46 -0.45 -21.66
CA SER A 307 -23.27 -0.11 -20.90
C SER A 307 -22.23 0.47 -21.84
N ALA A 308 -21.65 1.60 -21.43
CA ALA A 308 -20.62 2.34 -22.15
C ALA A 308 -19.79 3.13 -21.13
N ASP A 309 -18.48 3.20 -21.32
CA ASP A 309 -17.58 3.92 -20.41
C ASP A 309 -17.74 5.45 -20.51
N GLU A 310 -18.11 5.96 -21.69
CA GLU A 310 -18.34 7.37 -21.92
C GLU A 310 -19.84 7.72 -21.88
N LEU A 311 -20.18 8.71 -21.05
CA LEU A 311 -21.55 9.21 -20.92
C LEU A 311 -22.09 9.78 -22.24
N ASN A 312 -21.24 10.32 -23.11
CA ASN A 312 -21.63 10.80 -24.43
C ASN A 312 -22.08 9.66 -25.34
N ASP A 313 -21.34 8.56 -25.40
CA ASP A 313 -21.75 7.39 -26.20
C ASP A 313 -22.96 6.68 -25.60
N LEU A 314 -23.08 6.63 -24.27
CA LEU A 314 -24.31 6.18 -23.60
C LEU A 314 -25.53 7.02 -24.05
N ILE A 315 -25.37 8.34 -24.18
CA ILE A 315 -26.42 9.26 -24.65
C ILE A 315 -26.67 9.10 -26.16
N ASN A 316 -25.63 9.00 -27.00
CA ASN A 316 -25.75 8.84 -28.45
C ASN A 316 -26.46 7.51 -28.81
N ILE A 317 -26.08 6.42 -28.15
CA ILE A 317 -26.70 5.10 -28.29
C ILE A 317 -28.16 5.17 -27.81
N ALA A 318 -28.42 5.77 -26.65
CA ALA A 318 -29.77 5.95 -26.12
C ALA A 318 -30.69 6.72 -27.08
N GLN A 319 -30.20 7.80 -27.69
CA GLN A 319 -30.92 8.58 -28.70
C GLN A 319 -31.18 7.76 -29.98
N ARG A 320 -30.17 7.04 -30.49
CA ARG A 320 -30.32 6.22 -31.71
C ARG A 320 -31.29 5.05 -31.51
N ILE A 321 -31.25 4.41 -30.35
CA ILE A 321 -32.22 3.39 -29.91
C ILE A 321 -33.63 3.99 -29.85
N SER A 322 -33.78 5.16 -29.22
CA SER A 322 -35.09 5.78 -29.03
C SER A 322 -35.76 6.12 -30.36
N LEU A 323 -34.99 6.62 -31.35
CA LEU A 323 -35.50 6.83 -32.71
C LEU A 323 -35.95 5.53 -33.41
N ILE A 324 -35.19 4.43 -33.27
CA ILE A 324 -35.55 3.12 -33.84
C ILE A 324 -36.80 2.55 -33.15
N TRP A 325 -36.99 2.84 -31.85
CA TRP A 325 -38.16 2.45 -31.09
C TRP A 325 -39.40 3.27 -31.49
N GLU A 326 -39.27 4.60 -31.63
CA GLU A 326 -40.35 5.50 -32.07
C GLU A 326 -40.86 5.16 -33.49
N GLU A 327 -40.01 4.69 -34.40
CA GLU A 327 -40.42 4.18 -35.72
C GLU A 327 -41.29 2.90 -35.67
N LEU A 328 -41.27 2.17 -34.55
CA LEU A 328 -41.97 0.89 -34.37
C LEU A 328 -43.21 1.02 -33.48
N SER A 329 -43.09 1.72 -32.35
CA SER A 329 -44.11 1.76 -31.30
C SER A 329 -45.19 2.82 -31.57
N ASN A 330 -46.29 2.43 -32.21
CA ASN A 330 -47.35 3.35 -32.65
C ASN A 330 -48.10 4.11 -31.53
N SER A 331 -47.90 3.77 -30.23
CA SER A 331 -48.17 4.58 -29.02
C SER A 331 -47.93 3.78 -27.73
N GLN A 332 -46.68 3.57 -27.30
CA GLN A 332 -46.36 3.04 -25.96
C GLN A 332 -45.08 3.67 -25.37
N SER A 333 -45.05 3.87 -24.05
CA SER A 333 -43.97 4.54 -23.33
C SER A 333 -42.86 3.57 -22.88
N ALA A 334 -41.62 3.84 -23.27
CA ALA A 334 -40.41 3.27 -22.66
C ALA A 334 -39.73 4.33 -21.78
N GLU A 335 -39.05 3.91 -20.70
CA GLU A 335 -38.47 4.83 -19.70
C GLU A 335 -37.00 4.53 -19.41
N TRP A 336 -36.16 5.57 -19.50
CA TRP A 336 -34.75 5.53 -19.11
C TRP A 336 -34.61 5.81 -17.62
N LEU A 337 -33.93 4.91 -16.90
CA LEU A 337 -33.81 4.91 -15.45
C LEU A 337 -32.38 5.18 -14.97
N ASP A 338 -32.29 5.91 -13.88
CA ASP A 338 -31.04 6.18 -13.18
C ASP A 338 -30.74 5.14 -12.07
N GLY A 339 -30.99 3.85 -12.34
CA GLY A 339 -30.57 2.69 -11.53
C GLY A 339 -30.21 1.47 -12.41
N TYR A 340 -29.20 0.65 -12.08
CA TYR A 340 -28.94 -0.63 -12.76
C TYR A 340 -30.20 -1.48 -12.53
N SER A 341 -31.00 -1.69 -13.57
CA SER A 341 -32.41 -2.06 -13.42
C SER A 341 -32.67 -3.40 -14.09
N PHE A 342 -32.60 -4.44 -13.27
CA PHE A 342 -32.82 -5.83 -13.68
C PHE A 342 -34.21 -6.30 -13.25
N SER A 343 -34.77 -7.29 -13.93
CA SER A 343 -36.04 -7.92 -13.54
C SER A 343 -35.87 -8.92 -12.38
N SER A 344 -34.63 -9.34 -12.09
CA SER A 344 -34.27 -10.27 -11.01
C SER A 344 -32.79 -10.16 -10.63
N GLU A 345 -32.41 -10.64 -9.44
CA GLU A 345 -31.01 -10.70 -9.00
C GLU A 345 -30.14 -11.63 -9.86
N GLN A 346 -30.70 -12.73 -10.38
CA GLN A 346 -29.96 -13.63 -11.27
C GLN A 346 -29.67 -13.01 -12.65
N GLU A 347 -30.63 -12.26 -13.22
CA GLU A 347 -30.40 -11.44 -14.43
C GLU A 347 -29.34 -10.35 -14.17
N ALA A 348 -29.25 -9.84 -12.94
CA ALA A 348 -28.24 -8.87 -12.54
C ALA A 348 -26.82 -9.47 -12.54
N GLU A 349 -26.62 -10.60 -11.85
CA GLU A 349 -25.32 -11.28 -11.80
C GLU A 349 -24.88 -11.72 -13.20
N GLU A 350 -25.73 -12.42 -13.96
CA GLU A 350 -25.36 -12.94 -15.29
C GLU A 350 -24.96 -11.81 -16.27
N ILE A 351 -25.68 -10.69 -16.31
CA ILE A 351 -25.41 -9.60 -17.26
C ILE A 351 -24.23 -8.72 -16.82
N LEU A 352 -24.12 -8.34 -15.54
CA LEU A 352 -22.99 -7.54 -15.06
C LEU A 352 -21.65 -8.28 -15.24
N VAL A 353 -21.67 -9.60 -15.08
CA VAL A 353 -20.52 -10.47 -15.35
C VAL A 353 -20.19 -10.45 -16.85
N GLU A 354 -21.15 -10.72 -17.74
CA GLU A 354 -20.97 -10.71 -19.20
C GLU A 354 -20.39 -9.38 -19.74
N VAL A 355 -20.88 -8.23 -19.22
CA VAL A 355 -20.39 -6.88 -19.56
C VAL A 355 -18.87 -6.76 -19.38
N MET A 356 -18.31 -7.37 -18.33
CA MET A 356 -16.90 -7.24 -17.97
C MET A 356 -15.97 -8.09 -18.87
N HIS A 357 -16.42 -9.25 -19.38
CA HIS A 357 -15.64 -10.04 -20.34
C HIS A 357 -15.62 -9.44 -21.75
N ASP A 358 -16.72 -8.83 -22.19
CA ASP A 358 -16.92 -8.37 -23.56
C ASP A 358 -16.07 -7.19 -23.99
N LYS A 359 -15.53 -6.48 -23.00
CA LYS A 359 -14.56 -5.40 -23.16
C LYS A 359 -13.16 -5.97 -23.38
N TYR A 360 -12.73 -6.80 -22.43
CA TYR A 360 -11.38 -7.33 -22.32
C TYR A 360 -10.91 -8.14 -23.56
N TYR A 361 -11.82 -8.87 -24.22
CA TYR A 361 -11.43 -9.73 -25.35
C TYR A 361 -11.10 -8.97 -26.66
N GLU A 362 -11.93 -8.01 -27.06
CA GLU A 362 -11.75 -7.32 -28.35
C GLU A 362 -10.54 -6.37 -28.35
N GLU A 363 -10.28 -5.74 -27.21
CA GLU A 363 -9.09 -4.91 -26.99
C GLU A 363 -7.80 -5.77 -27.08
N TRP A 364 -7.82 -7.00 -26.57
CA TRP A 364 -6.60 -7.82 -26.47
C TRP A 364 -6.14 -8.45 -27.80
N ILE A 365 -7.04 -8.96 -28.65
CA ILE A 365 -6.62 -9.72 -29.85
C ILE A 365 -6.19 -8.82 -31.03
N ASN A 366 -6.69 -7.58 -31.06
CA ASN A 366 -6.43 -6.62 -32.14
C ASN A 366 -5.25 -5.68 -31.85
N THR A 367 -4.88 -5.51 -30.57
CA THR A 367 -3.76 -4.65 -30.15
C THR A 367 -2.39 -5.31 -30.44
N PRO A 368 -1.38 -4.56 -30.90
CA PRO A 368 -0.01 -5.06 -30.99
C PRO A 368 0.63 -5.10 -29.60
N HIS A 369 1.16 -6.25 -29.20
CA HIS A 369 1.78 -6.42 -27.88
C HIS A 369 3.31 -6.29 -27.98
N LEU A 370 3.93 -5.66 -26.97
CA LEU A 370 5.38 -5.39 -26.94
C LEU A 370 6.19 -6.68 -26.90
N GLU A 371 5.67 -7.68 -26.20
CA GLU A 371 6.20 -9.04 -26.06
C GLU A 371 6.32 -9.73 -27.43
N LEU A 372 5.55 -9.27 -28.44
CA LEU A 372 5.47 -9.83 -29.78
C LEU A 372 6.27 -9.04 -30.83
N GLU A 373 7.15 -8.13 -30.40
CA GLU A 373 7.88 -7.16 -31.24
C GLU A 373 6.93 -6.21 -32.00
N GLU A 374 6.00 -5.59 -31.26
CA GLU A 374 5.00 -4.62 -31.77
C GLU A 374 4.08 -5.19 -32.87
N ARG A 375 3.82 -6.50 -32.82
CA ARG A 375 2.93 -7.21 -33.73
C ARG A 375 1.65 -7.63 -33.00
N THR A 376 0.53 -7.69 -33.73
CA THR A 376 -0.68 -8.32 -33.16
C THR A 376 -0.49 -9.84 -33.07
N PRO A 377 -1.23 -10.55 -32.18
CA PRO A 377 -1.22 -12.01 -32.13
C PRO A 377 -1.44 -12.68 -33.50
N LEU A 378 -2.30 -12.11 -34.34
CA LEU A 378 -2.62 -12.56 -35.70
C LEU A 378 -1.49 -12.32 -36.72
N GLN A 379 -0.51 -11.49 -36.39
CA GLN A 379 0.70 -11.24 -37.20
C GLN A 379 1.88 -12.07 -36.71
N ALA A 380 2.13 -12.09 -35.39
CA ALA A 380 3.25 -12.79 -34.77
C ALA A 380 3.27 -14.29 -35.08
N ILE A 381 2.10 -14.92 -35.19
CA ILE A 381 1.97 -16.36 -35.45
C ILE A 381 2.53 -16.84 -36.81
N LYS A 382 2.84 -15.93 -37.74
CA LYS A 382 3.17 -16.31 -39.12
C LYS A 382 4.60 -16.85 -39.26
N ASP A 383 5.58 -16.31 -38.53
CA ASP A 383 6.99 -16.73 -38.59
C ASP A 383 7.47 -17.45 -37.32
N THR A 384 8.60 -18.14 -37.41
CA THR A 384 9.15 -18.98 -36.33
C THR A 384 9.61 -18.20 -35.10
N ARG A 385 9.79 -16.88 -35.18
CA ARG A 385 10.24 -16.03 -34.06
C ARG A 385 9.04 -15.51 -33.28
N GLY A 386 8.07 -14.92 -33.99
CA GLY A 386 6.83 -14.42 -33.37
C GLY A 386 6.00 -15.52 -32.70
N ARG A 387 6.06 -16.77 -33.18
CA ARG A 387 5.43 -17.93 -32.51
C ARG A 387 5.99 -18.19 -31.11
N ILE A 388 7.30 -18.03 -30.88
CA ILE A 388 7.94 -18.24 -29.57
C ILE A 388 7.43 -17.22 -28.56
N LEU A 389 7.38 -15.97 -29.03
CA LEU A 389 6.99 -14.80 -28.26
C LEU A 389 5.51 -14.88 -27.84
N LEU A 390 4.64 -15.19 -28.80
CA LEU A 390 3.20 -15.37 -28.58
C LEU A 390 2.90 -16.53 -27.62
N GLU A 391 3.69 -17.61 -27.69
CA GLU A 391 3.56 -18.76 -26.80
C GLU A 391 4.14 -18.53 -25.39
N GLY A 392 5.01 -17.51 -25.23
CA GLY A 392 5.37 -16.96 -23.93
C GLY A 392 4.17 -16.25 -23.30
N LEU A 393 3.71 -15.17 -23.96
CA LEU A 393 2.60 -14.32 -23.53
C LEU A 393 1.33 -15.12 -23.18
N LEU A 394 0.93 -16.06 -24.03
CA LEU A 394 -0.25 -16.91 -23.81
C LEU A 394 -0.14 -17.87 -22.60
N SER A 395 1.04 -18.01 -21.98
CA SER A 395 1.26 -18.89 -20.82
C SER A 395 1.38 -18.16 -19.49
N GLU A 396 1.72 -16.88 -19.53
CA GLU A 396 1.60 -15.98 -18.39
C GLU A 396 0.11 -15.74 -18.11
N LEU A 397 -0.70 -15.51 -19.16
CA LEU A 397 -2.17 -15.45 -19.08
C LEU A 397 -2.83 -16.72 -18.52
N GLU A 398 -2.46 -17.93 -18.98
CA GLU A 398 -2.99 -19.19 -18.38
C GLU A 398 -2.62 -19.36 -16.90
N THR A 399 -1.48 -18.79 -16.47
CA THR A 399 -1.05 -18.86 -15.08
C THR A 399 -1.89 -17.91 -14.21
N ILE A 400 -2.36 -16.79 -14.76
CA ILE A 400 -3.33 -15.88 -14.13
C ILE A 400 -4.74 -16.52 -14.12
N GLU A 401 -5.18 -17.12 -15.23
CA GLU A 401 -6.48 -17.82 -15.34
C GLU A 401 -6.68 -18.85 -14.22
N LEU A 402 -5.68 -19.72 -14.00
CA LEU A 402 -5.72 -20.77 -13.01
C LEU A 402 -5.77 -20.25 -11.56
N LEU A 403 -5.22 -19.06 -11.29
CA LEU A 403 -5.27 -18.43 -9.97
C LEU A 403 -6.67 -17.90 -9.66
N ALA A 404 -7.26 -17.09 -10.53
CA ALA A 404 -8.61 -16.55 -10.34
C ALA A 404 -9.66 -17.68 -10.26
N ARG A 405 -9.59 -18.64 -11.18
CA ARG A 405 -10.43 -19.86 -11.21
C ARG A 405 -10.38 -20.67 -9.91
N SER A 406 -9.27 -20.65 -9.19
CA SER A 406 -9.12 -21.38 -7.91
C SER A 406 -9.77 -20.69 -6.70
N ARG A 407 -10.15 -19.41 -6.84
CA ARG A 407 -10.69 -18.58 -5.76
C ARG A 407 -12.19 -18.28 -5.89
N GLY A 408 -12.78 -18.60 -7.03
CA GLY A 408 -14.12 -18.12 -7.41
C GLY A 408 -14.13 -16.69 -7.95
N GLU A 409 -12.95 -16.11 -8.22
CA GLU A 409 -12.80 -14.84 -8.93
C GLU A 409 -13.12 -15.03 -10.43
N TYR A 410 -13.62 -13.98 -11.08
CA TYR A 410 -13.96 -14.01 -12.51
C TYR A 410 -12.71 -14.05 -13.40
N TYR A 411 -12.73 -14.78 -14.52
CA TYR A 411 -11.55 -15.01 -15.34
C TYR A 411 -11.88 -15.33 -16.81
N PHE A 412 -11.04 -14.83 -17.73
CA PHE A 412 -11.18 -15.08 -19.16
C PHE A 412 -10.47 -16.37 -19.60
N PRO A 413 -11.13 -17.35 -20.27
CA PRO A 413 -10.49 -18.63 -20.63
C PRO A 413 -9.46 -18.53 -21.77
N THR A 414 -8.18 -18.59 -21.43
CA THR A 414 -7.03 -18.53 -22.37
C THR A 414 -7.05 -19.66 -23.41
N ALA A 415 -7.65 -20.80 -23.06
CA ALA A 415 -7.86 -21.91 -23.98
C ALA A 415 -8.62 -21.50 -25.26
N VAL A 416 -9.62 -20.60 -25.15
CA VAL A 416 -10.39 -20.09 -26.30
C VAL A 416 -9.49 -19.28 -27.24
N ILE A 417 -8.53 -18.53 -26.70
CA ILE A 417 -7.55 -17.76 -27.47
C ILE A 417 -6.62 -18.73 -28.23
N ARG A 418 -6.08 -19.76 -27.56
CA ARG A 418 -5.19 -20.74 -28.19
C ARG A 418 -5.87 -21.55 -29.31
N THR A 419 -7.09 -22.02 -29.10
CA THR A 419 -7.87 -22.76 -30.11
C THR A 419 -8.16 -21.91 -31.36
N ARG A 420 -8.23 -20.58 -31.22
CA ARG A 420 -8.39 -19.64 -32.36
C ARG A 420 -7.06 -19.28 -33.06
N LEU A 421 -5.89 -19.56 -32.46
CA LEU A 421 -4.58 -19.15 -32.98
C LEU A 421 -3.75 -20.30 -33.57
N ASN A 422 -3.71 -21.49 -32.96
CA ASN A 422 -3.05 -22.71 -33.49
C ASN A 422 -1.49 -22.70 -33.45
N LEU A 423 -0.90 -22.83 -32.25
CA LEU A 423 0.55 -22.82 -31.96
C LEU A 423 1.12 -24.19 -31.53
N ASP A 424 2.45 -24.33 -31.60
CA ASP A 424 3.23 -25.47 -31.08
C ASP A 424 4.59 -25.01 -30.52
N ARG A 425 5.15 -25.74 -29.54
CA ARG A 425 6.06 -25.21 -28.51
C ARG A 425 7.52 -25.62 -28.58
N GLU A 426 7.83 -26.82 -29.05
CA GLU A 426 8.94 -27.57 -28.46
C GLU A 426 10.36 -27.27 -28.97
N GLY A 427 10.51 -26.45 -30.01
CA GLY A 427 11.78 -26.34 -30.76
C GLY A 427 12.95 -25.70 -30.01
N ILE A 428 12.78 -24.43 -29.60
CA ILE A 428 13.92 -23.52 -29.34
C ILE A 428 14.48 -23.59 -27.91
N SER A 429 13.73 -24.17 -26.96
CA SER A 429 14.24 -24.46 -25.60
C SER A 429 15.43 -25.45 -25.60
N ARG A 430 15.61 -26.21 -26.68
CA ARG A 430 16.60 -27.30 -26.77
C ARG A 430 18.04 -26.82 -26.92
N GLU A 431 18.28 -25.64 -27.51
CA GLU A 431 19.63 -25.17 -27.83
C GLU A 431 20.33 -24.45 -26.65
N MET A 432 19.58 -23.70 -25.84
CA MET A 432 20.14 -22.91 -24.73
C MET A 432 20.65 -23.75 -23.55
N MET A 433 20.32 -25.05 -23.50
CA MET A 433 20.59 -25.95 -22.38
C MET A 433 21.92 -26.72 -22.48
N GLN A 434 22.80 -26.37 -23.42
CA GLN A 434 24.08 -27.06 -23.62
C GLN A 434 25.10 -26.76 -22.49
N PRO A 435 25.92 -27.74 -22.06
CA PRO A 435 26.80 -27.60 -20.89
C PRO A 435 27.80 -26.44 -20.94
N GLU A 436 28.38 -26.15 -22.11
CA GLU A 436 29.42 -25.11 -22.26
C GLU A 436 28.84 -23.71 -22.09
N ALA A 437 27.63 -23.47 -22.60
CA ALA A 437 26.91 -22.20 -22.44
C ALA A 437 26.61 -21.91 -20.96
N ILE A 438 26.23 -22.94 -20.18
CA ILE A 438 25.95 -22.83 -18.74
C ILE A 438 27.19 -22.36 -17.97
N VAL A 439 28.37 -22.91 -18.26
CA VAL A 439 29.63 -22.53 -17.57
C VAL A 439 30.03 -21.08 -17.88
N LEU A 440 29.84 -20.63 -19.13
CA LEU A 440 30.11 -19.25 -19.52
C LEU A 440 29.14 -18.25 -18.85
N GLN A 441 27.86 -18.60 -18.75
CA GLN A 441 26.87 -17.77 -18.04
C GLN A 441 27.20 -17.62 -16.55
N ALA A 442 27.53 -18.71 -15.85
CA ALA A 442 27.89 -18.68 -14.44
C ALA A 442 29.17 -17.86 -14.17
N ARG A 443 30.22 -18.02 -14.99
CA ARG A 443 31.45 -17.21 -14.85
C ARG A 443 31.17 -15.71 -15.01
N ARG A 444 30.41 -15.33 -16.05
CA ARG A 444 30.04 -13.92 -16.29
C ARG A 444 29.18 -13.34 -15.17
N HIS A 445 28.32 -14.15 -14.54
CA HIS A 445 27.50 -13.75 -13.41
C HIS A 445 28.35 -13.32 -12.20
N ARG A 446 29.27 -14.18 -11.77
CA ARG A 446 30.10 -13.95 -10.56
C ARG A 446 31.05 -12.78 -10.69
N THR A 447 31.49 -12.45 -11.91
CA THR A 447 32.30 -11.25 -12.18
C THR A 447 31.53 -9.93 -12.13
N THR A 448 30.20 -9.95 -11.94
CA THR A 448 29.35 -8.75 -11.99
C THR A 448 28.37 -8.59 -10.83
N GLN A 449 28.41 -9.46 -9.82
CA GLN A 449 27.52 -9.41 -8.65
C GLN A 449 28.31 -9.68 -7.37
N GLU A 450 28.09 -8.86 -6.34
CA GLU A 450 28.74 -8.97 -5.03
C GLU A 450 27.93 -9.88 -4.08
N LEU A 451 28.52 -10.26 -2.93
CA LEU A 451 27.82 -11.02 -1.90
C LEU A 451 27.12 -10.07 -0.92
N SER A 452 25.80 -9.95 -1.03
CA SER A 452 24.99 -9.00 -0.27
C SER A 452 23.77 -9.70 0.33
N ASN A 453 23.34 -9.28 1.52
CA ASN A 453 22.10 -9.74 2.14
C ASN A 453 20.87 -8.93 1.67
N PHE A 454 21.02 -7.94 0.79
CA PHE A 454 19.93 -7.08 0.30
C PHE A 454 19.47 -7.49 -1.11
N VAL A 455 18.14 -7.67 -1.27
CA VAL A 455 17.53 -8.13 -2.54
C VAL A 455 17.77 -7.15 -3.68
N THR A 456 17.84 -5.86 -3.39
CA THR A 456 17.90 -4.78 -4.39
C THR A 456 19.29 -4.58 -5.00
N VAL A 457 20.33 -5.22 -4.45
CA VAL A 457 21.68 -5.23 -5.00
C VAL A 457 21.80 -6.22 -6.18
N TYR A 458 20.87 -7.17 -6.27
CA TYR A 458 20.85 -8.20 -7.30
C TYR A 458 19.96 -7.84 -8.50
N ASN A 459 20.46 -8.13 -9.70
CA ASN A 459 19.70 -7.98 -10.93
C ASN A 459 18.88 -9.26 -11.19
N TRP A 460 17.57 -9.21 -10.93
CA TRP A 460 16.63 -10.32 -11.13
C TRP A 460 16.12 -10.40 -12.57
N VAL A 461 15.72 -11.59 -13.03
CA VAL A 461 15.29 -11.82 -14.43
C VAL A 461 13.80 -11.52 -14.64
N ASN A 462 12.96 -11.75 -13.63
CA ASN A 462 11.55 -11.37 -13.62
C ASN A 462 11.04 -11.26 -12.16
N GLU A 463 9.81 -10.78 -11.99
CA GLU A 463 9.22 -10.61 -10.66
C GLU A 463 8.87 -11.94 -9.96
N GLU A 464 8.56 -13.03 -10.66
CA GLU A 464 8.42 -14.35 -9.99
C GLU A 464 9.69 -14.74 -9.22
N VAL A 465 10.85 -14.58 -9.86
CA VAL A 465 12.16 -14.89 -9.29
C VAL A 465 12.52 -13.89 -8.19
N ARG A 466 12.26 -12.58 -8.40
CA ARG A 466 12.48 -11.54 -7.37
C ARG A 466 11.59 -11.76 -6.15
N ASN A 467 10.36 -12.23 -6.31
CA ASN A 467 9.45 -12.55 -5.20
C ASN A 467 9.96 -13.73 -4.34
N VAL A 468 10.71 -14.68 -4.91
CA VAL A 468 11.42 -15.70 -4.10
C VAL A 468 12.55 -15.07 -3.29
N ALA A 469 13.27 -14.09 -3.84
CA ALA A 469 14.31 -13.34 -3.12
C ALA A 469 13.74 -12.42 -2.02
N VAL A 470 12.65 -11.70 -2.30
CA VAL A 470 11.91 -10.89 -1.32
C VAL A 470 11.38 -11.77 -0.19
N ALA A 471 10.77 -12.91 -0.50
CA ALA A 471 10.29 -13.84 0.52
C ALA A 471 11.45 -14.50 1.30
N ALA A 472 12.64 -14.66 0.72
CA ALA A 472 13.82 -15.08 1.48
C ALA A 472 14.22 -13.99 2.47
N PHE A 473 14.38 -12.75 2.01
CA PHE A 473 14.73 -11.60 2.83
C PHE A 473 13.76 -11.39 4.00
N ASP A 474 12.45 -11.35 3.70
CA ASP A 474 11.40 -11.13 4.70
C ASP A 474 11.32 -12.33 5.68
N PHE A 475 11.53 -13.57 5.20
CA PHE A 475 11.54 -14.75 6.07
C PHE A 475 12.76 -14.80 6.98
N TYR A 476 13.97 -14.62 6.46
CA TYR A 476 15.19 -14.68 7.27
C TYR A 476 15.27 -13.49 8.23
N SER A 477 15.01 -12.26 7.77
CA SER A 477 15.01 -11.08 8.65
C SER A 477 14.01 -11.20 9.81
N LYS A 478 12.87 -11.89 9.65
CA LYS A 478 11.94 -12.17 10.76
C LYS A 478 12.35 -13.38 11.63
N ASN A 479 13.00 -14.41 11.09
CA ASN A 479 13.13 -15.72 11.75
C ASN A 479 14.58 -16.19 12.05
N SER A 480 15.63 -15.53 11.55
CA SER A 480 17.03 -15.89 11.81
C SER A 480 17.99 -14.71 11.57
N PRO A 481 18.82 -14.30 12.56
CA PRO A 481 19.77 -13.19 12.41
C PRO A 481 21.01 -13.54 11.57
N ASP A 482 20.98 -14.62 10.79
CA ASP A 482 22.10 -15.10 9.97
C ASP A 482 22.12 -14.38 8.61
N LYS A 483 22.75 -13.20 8.60
CA LYS A 483 22.93 -12.37 7.39
C LYS A 483 23.84 -13.04 6.35
N GLU A 484 24.77 -13.90 6.77
CA GLU A 484 25.68 -14.64 5.88
C GLU A 484 24.89 -15.70 5.09
N MET A 485 24.06 -16.49 5.78
CA MET A 485 23.13 -17.44 5.18
C MET A 485 22.14 -16.76 4.22
N LEU A 486 21.57 -15.60 4.60
CA LEU A 486 20.68 -14.85 3.71
C LEU A 486 21.41 -14.39 2.43
N GLY A 487 22.60 -13.80 2.56
CA GLY A 487 23.39 -13.35 1.41
C GLY A 487 23.73 -14.50 0.45
N TRP A 488 24.19 -15.63 0.99
CA TRP A 488 24.45 -16.82 0.16
C TRP A 488 23.18 -17.38 -0.50
N ILE A 489 22.03 -17.37 0.18
CA ILE A 489 20.75 -17.80 -0.41
C ILE A 489 20.31 -16.89 -1.56
N LEU A 490 20.48 -15.56 -1.43
CA LEU A 490 20.20 -14.61 -2.50
C LEU A 490 21.14 -14.81 -3.70
N PHE A 491 22.45 -14.98 -3.45
CA PHE A 491 23.45 -15.22 -4.48
C PHE A 491 23.22 -16.54 -5.25
N ILE A 492 23.03 -17.65 -4.51
CA ILE A 492 22.70 -18.98 -5.06
C ILE A 492 21.45 -18.91 -5.94
N TRP A 493 20.44 -18.15 -5.50
CA TRP A 493 19.20 -17.98 -6.25
C TRP A 493 19.36 -17.09 -7.47
N ASN A 494 20.08 -15.97 -7.38
CA ASN A 494 20.30 -15.06 -8.52
C ASN A 494 21.07 -15.77 -9.65
N GLU A 495 22.12 -16.54 -9.33
CA GLU A 495 22.86 -17.31 -10.34
C GLU A 495 22.02 -18.43 -10.96
N PHE A 496 21.41 -19.28 -10.14
CA PHE A 496 20.64 -20.44 -10.62
C PHE A 496 19.43 -20.01 -11.46
N SER A 497 18.68 -19.02 -11.00
CA SER A 497 17.48 -18.51 -11.68
C SER A 497 17.79 -17.91 -13.06
N LYS A 498 18.92 -17.19 -13.18
CA LYS A 498 19.35 -16.51 -14.40
C LYS A 498 19.76 -17.45 -15.52
N ILE A 499 20.28 -18.62 -15.15
CA ILE A 499 20.71 -19.69 -16.07
C ILE A 499 19.54 -20.60 -16.44
N TYR A 500 18.76 -21.08 -15.45
CA TYR A 500 17.78 -22.16 -15.67
C TYR A 500 16.33 -21.72 -15.80
N ARG A 501 16.01 -20.43 -15.58
CA ARG A 501 14.64 -19.86 -15.63
C ARG A 501 13.55 -20.78 -15.04
N PRO A 502 13.69 -21.23 -13.79
CA PRO A 502 12.80 -22.22 -13.20
C PRO A 502 11.38 -21.65 -12.99
N LYS A 503 10.32 -22.37 -13.39
CA LYS A 503 8.94 -21.94 -13.11
C LYS A 503 8.64 -21.96 -11.60
N ILE A 504 8.10 -20.86 -11.08
CA ILE A 504 7.88 -20.66 -9.64
C ILE A 504 6.52 -21.20 -9.20
N SER A 505 6.40 -22.52 -9.04
CA SER A 505 5.16 -23.18 -8.56
C SER A 505 4.67 -22.67 -7.20
N GLN A 506 5.59 -22.56 -6.23
CA GLN A 506 5.37 -21.95 -4.92
C GLN A 506 6.70 -21.43 -4.38
N THR A 507 6.68 -20.23 -3.81
CA THR A 507 7.87 -19.60 -3.21
C THR A 507 8.45 -20.40 -2.05
N ARG A 508 7.60 -20.91 -1.14
CA ARG A 508 8.03 -21.66 0.06
C ARG A 508 8.82 -22.94 -0.27
N GLU A 509 8.48 -23.60 -1.37
CA GLU A 509 9.22 -24.77 -1.86
C GLU A 509 10.63 -24.41 -2.31
N TRP A 510 10.78 -23.27 -2.99
CA TRP A 510 12.09 -22.76 -3.42
C TRP A 510 12.93 -22.29 -2.24
N LEU A 511 12.35 -21.59 -1.26
CA LEU A 511 13.04 -21.23 -0.01
C LEU A 511 13.57 -22.44 0.76
N ALA A 512 12.74 -23.48 0.92
CA ALA A 512 13.15 -24.74 1.54
C ALA A 512 14.27 -25.45 0.76
N SER A 513 14.23 -25.35 -0.57
CA SER A 513 15.25 -25.95 -1.45
C SER A 513 16.57 -25.20 -1.40
N LEU A 514 16.52 -23.86 -1.31
CA LEU A 514 17.68 -22.97 -1.15
C LEU A 514 18.34 -23.16 0.21
N GLU A 515 17.58 -23.23 1.30
CA GLU A 515 18.11 -23.53 2.64
C GLU A 515 18.85 -24.87 2.68
N TYR A 516 18.22 -25.93 2.17
CA TYR A 516 18.87 -27.24 2.12
C TYR A 516 20.13 -27.21 1.24
N SER A 517 20.08 -26.51 0.11
CA SER A 517 21.21 -26.42 -0.82
C SER A 517 22.39 -25.68 -0.19
N TYR A 518 22.16 -24.54 0.47
CA TYR A 518 23.18 -23.79 1.19
C TYR A 518 23.89 -24.66 2.24
N TRP A 519 23.14 -25.31 3.14
CA TRP A 519 23.75 -26.13 4.18
C TRP A 519 24.55 -27.31 3.64
N ASN A 520 24.04 -27.98 2.60
CA ASN A 520 24.74 -29.09 1.95
C ASN A 520 26.02 -28.63 1.22
N LEU A 521 25.99 -27.48 0.54
CA LEU A 521 27.15 -26.89 -0.13
C LEU A 521 28.20 -26.38 0.89
N LYS A 522 27.77 -25.90 2.06
CA LYS A 522 28.63 -25.58 3.22
C LYS A 522 29.06 -26.83 4.03
N GLY A 523 28.81 -28.04 3.49
CA GLY A 523 29.28 -29.32 4.05
C GLY A 523 28.51 -29.85 5.26
N GLN A 524 27.39 -29.23 5.66
CA GLN A 524 26.61 -29.63 6.83
C GLN A 524 25.54 -30.68 6.50
N LYS A 525 25.39 -31.67 7.39
CA LYS A 525 24.39 -32.75 7.25
C LYS A 525 23.03 -32.31 7.79
N VAL A 526 22.19 -31.76 6.92
CA VAL A 526 20.80 -31.40 7.21
C VAL A 526 19.85 -32.44 6.60
N ASN A 527 18.70 -32.71 7.24
CA ASN A 527 17.68 -33.63 6.73
C ASN A 527 16.55 -32.87 6.02
N PHE A 528 16.16 -33.32 4.82
CA PHE A 528 14.99 -32.79 4.09
C PHE A 528 13.73 -32.68 4.95
N ALA A 529 13.49 -33.63 5.87
CA ALA A 529 12.34 -33.62 6.78
C ALA A 529 12.34 -32.42 7.76
N GLN A 530 13.51 -31.90 8.12
CA GLN A 530 13.64 -30.73 9.00
C GLN A 530 13.28 -29.45 8.24
N VAL A 531 13.88 -29.25 7.06
CA VAL A 531 13.68 -28.04 6.24
C VAL A 531 12.27 -27.99 5.64
N ALA A 532 11.75 -29.13 5.16
CA ALA A 532 10.39 -29.22 4.65
C ALA A 532 9.34 -28.88 5.73
N LYS A 533 9.56 -29.34 6.98
CA LYS A 533 8.73 -28.95 8.13
C LYS A 533 8.84 -27.46 8.46
N LYS A 534 10.03 -26.85 8.34
CA LYS A 534 10.27 -25.42 8.62
C LYS A 534 9.42 -24.49 7.75
N PHE A 535 9.26 -24.81 6.47
CA PHE A 535 8.46 -24.02 5.51
C PHE A 535 7.04 -24.55 5.26
N ASN A 536 6.65 -25.63 5.95
CA ASN A 536 5.38 -26.35 5.75
C ASN A 536 5.15 -26.81 4.29
N VAL A 537 6.11 -27.56 3.74
CA VAL A 537 6.10 -28.10 2.36
C VAL A 537 6.43 -29.60 2.33
N SER A 538 6.23 -30.27 1.19
CA SER A 538 6.54 -31.70 1.02
C SER A 538 8.04 -31.97 0.83
N THR A 539 8.57 -32.97 1.56
CA THR A 539 9.98 -33.41 1.50
C THR A 539 10.42 -33.82 0.09
N GLY A 540 9.54 -34.45 -0.69
CA GLY A 540 9.85 -34.87 -2.06
C GLY A 540 10.07 -33.71 -3.02
N LEU A 541 9.31 -32.61 -2.84
CA LEU A 541 9.42 -31.40 -3.67
C LEU A 541 10.71 -30.63 -3.36
N VAL A 542 11.04 -30.49 -2.06
CA VAL A 542 12.32 -29.91 -1.61
C VAL A 542 13.50 -30.72 -2.14
N SER A 543 13.45 -32.05 -2.04
CA SER A 543 14.51 -32.93 -2.54
C SER A 543 14.75 -32.75 -4.05
N LYS A 544 13.68 -32.78 -4.86
CA LYS A 544 13.78 -32.63 -6.32
C LYS A 544 14.37 -31.27 -6.73
N LYS A 545 13.92 -30.17 -6.11
CA LYS A 545 14.38 -28.81 -6.42
C LYS A 545 15.80 -28.56 -5.92
N ALA A 546 16.13 -28.96 -4.68
CA ALA A 546 17.46 -28.80 -4.13
C ALA A 546 18.52 -29.60 -4.92
N GLN A 547 18.20 -30.82 -5.38
CA GLN A 547 19.13 -31.62 -6.20
C GLN A 547 19.55 -30.92 -7.50
N LEU A 548 18.68 -30.12 -8.12
CA LEU A 548 19.04 -29.33 -9.32
C LEU A 548 20.04 -28.21 -8.98
N ILE A 549 19.78 -27.47 -7.90
CA ILE A 549 20.63 -26.39 -7.39
C ILE A 549 22.02 -26.97 -7.00
N ILE A 550 22.02 -28.01 -6.18
CA ILE A 550 23.24 -28.70 -5.72
C ILE A 550 24.04 -29.24 -6.92
N ARG A 551 23.40 -29.84 -7.92
CA ARG A 551 24.11 -30.36 -9.12
C ARG A 551 24.77 -29.25 -9.93
N HIS A 552 24.18 -28.05 -9.99
CA HIS A 552 24.83 -26.90 -10.62
C HIS A 552 26.10 -26.49 -9.86
N PHE A 553 25.99 -26.24 -8.55
CA PHE A 553 27.11 -25.77 -7.74
C PHE A 553 28.15 -26.87 -7.41
N GLN A 554 27.84 -28.16 -7.59
CA GLN A 554 28.85 -29.23 -7.61
C GLN A 554 29.72 -29.19 -8.87
N ASN A 555 29.15 -28.80 -10.03
CA ASN A 555 29.90 -28.63 -11.27
C ASN A 555 30.63 -27.27 -11.33
N ILE A 556 30.12 -26.26 -10.62
CA ILE A 556 30.67 -24.90 -10.57
C ILE A 556 30.73 -24.42 -9.10
N PRO A 557 31.71 -24.86 -8.29
CA PRO A 557 31.79 -24.59 -6.85
C PRO A 557 31.77 -23.10 -6.47
N LEU A 558 31.17 -22.79 -5.31
CA LEU A 558 31.19 -21.46 -4.68
C LEU A 558 32.38 -21.34 -3.71
N ASP A 559 32.87 -20.12 -3.52
CA ASP A 559 33.88 -19.81 -2.49
C ASP A 559 33.20 -19.21 -1.25
N PHE A 560 32.87 -20.07 -0.29
CA PHE A 560 32.25 -19.69 0.99
C PHE A 560 33.17 -18.88 1.93
N ASN A 561 34.42 -18.58 1.54
CA ASN A 561 35.28 -17.63 2.24
C ASN A 561 35.03 -16.17 1.83
N THR A 562 34.16 -15.91 0.83
CA THR A 562 33.76 -14.56 0.43
C THR A 562 33.01 -13.88 1.58
N GLU A 563 33.49 -12.71 2.02
CA GLU A 563 32.82 -11.91 3.05
C GLU A 563 31.59 -11.17 2.52
N LEU A 564 30.63 -10.88 3.39
CA LEU A 564 29.43 -10.11 3.07
C LEU A 564 29.78 -8.61 2.94
N VAL A 565 29.28 -7.94 1.91
CA VAL A 565 29.45 -6.49 1.75
C VAL A 565 28.75 -5.75 2.90
N ALA A 566 29.51 -4.89 3.59
CA ALA A 566 28.98 -3.97 4.59
C ALA A 566 28.57 -2.64 3.94
N TYR A 567 27.40 -2.12 4.31
CA TYR A 567 26.86 -0.86 3.78
C TYR A 567 26.77 0.18 4.89
N PRO A 568 27.26 1.42 4.69
CA PRO A 568 27.31 2.43 5.74
C PRO A 568 25.95 3.05 6.03
N PHE A 569 25.76 3.49 7.28
CA PHE A 569 24.56 4.20 7.74
C PHE A 569 24.56 5.68 7.33
N TRP A 570 23.39 6.32 7.37
CA TRP A 570 23.21 7.73 6.96
C TRP A 570 24.11 8.73 7.69
N ASN A 571 24.43 8.44 8.96
CA ASN A 571 25.30 9.25 9.81
C ASN A 571 26.80 8.94 9.65
N GLU A 572 27.17 7.94 8.84
CA GLU A 572 28.55 7.53 8.60
C GLU A 572 29.06 8.02 7.23
N ILE A 573 28.15 8.19 6.27
CA ILE A 573 28.43 8.75 4.95
C ILE A 573 28.52 10.28 4.95
N ASN A 574 29.33 10.83 4.06
CA ASN A 574 29.46 12.28 3.90
C ASN A 574 28.34 12.89 3.05
N ASN A 575 28.20 14.22 3.06
CA ASN A 575 27.11 14.91 2.36
C ASN A 575 27.07 14.65 0.84
N ARG A 576 28.20 14.34 0.19
CA ARG A 576 28.23 13.99 -1.24
C ARG A 576 27.69 12.58 -1.51
N GLU A 577 27.92 11.65 -0.59
CA GLU A 577 27.30 10.32 -0.62
C GLU A 577 25.81 10.37 -0.29
N LYS A 578 25.37 11.25 0.64
CA LYS A 578 23.94 11.49 0.91
C LYS A 578 23.21 12.01 -0.34
N ILE A 579 23.82 12.94 -1.07
CA ILE A 579 23.28 13.45 -2.35
C ILE A 579 23.18 12.32 -3.39
N ARG A 580 24.22 11.49 -3.53
CA ARG A 580 24.18 10.30 -4.42
C ARG A 580 23.09 9.31 -4.02
N ALA A 581 22.90 9.05 -2.73
CA ALA A 581 21.84 8.19 -2.25
C ALA A 581 20.45 8.76 -2.63
N TYR A 582 20.25 10.08 -2.57
CA TYR A 582 19.03 10.70 -3.10
C TYR A 582 18.90 10.55 -4.63
N GLU A 583 19.99 10.70 -5.40
CA GLU A 583 20.00 10.52 -6.86
C GLU A 583 19.65 9.08 -7.27
N GLU A 584 20.25 8.08 -6.61
CA GLU A 584 20.03 6.65 -6.83
C GLU A 584 18.61 6.24 -6.45
N VAL A 585 18.13 6.67 -5.28
CA VAL A 585 16.77 6.40 -4.83
C VAL A 585 15.73 7.03 -5.75
N LYS A 586 15.95 8.24 -6.28
CA LYS A 586 15.05 8.84 -7.28
C LYS A 586 15.02 8.05 -8.59
N GLN A 587 16.13 7.47 -9.03
CA GLN A 587 16.12 6.58 -10.19
C GLN A 587 15.27 5.33 -9.93
N HIS A 588 15.40 4.71 -8.75
CA HIS A 588 14.54 3.59 -8.35
C HIS A 588 13.07 3.98 -8.20
N LEU A 589 12.76 5.11 -7.57
CA LEU A 589 11.39 5.63 -7.43
C LEU A 589 10.76 5.93 -8.80
N LYS A 590 11.53 6.51 -9.73
CA LYS A 590 11.06 6.80 -11.10
C LYS A 590 10.83 5.54 -11.93
N LEU A 591 11.71 4.53 -11.81
CA LEU A 591 11.47 3.21 -12.41
C LEU A 591 10.24 2.53 -11.80
N PHE A 592 10.04 2.69 -10.49
CA PHE A 592 8.87 2.16 -9.79
C PHE A 592 7.58 2.89 -10.14
N SER A 593 7.60 4.21 -10.33
CA SER A 593 6.41 4.98 -10.70
C SER A 593 5.85 4.49 -12.03
N TYR A 594 6.70 4.22 -13.03
CA TYR A 594 6.28 3.56 -14.28
C TYR A 594 5.63 2.19 -14.05
N SER A 595 6.13 1.38 -13.11
CA SER A 595 5.54 0.06 -12.79
C SER A 595 4.22 0.10 -12.00
N VAL A 596 3.85 1.26 -11.44
CA VAL A 596 2.62 1.43 -10.64
C VAL A 596 1.54 2.25 -11.37
N LYS A 597 1.85 2.83 -12.53
CA LYS A 597 0.91 3.68 -13.31
C LYS A 597 -0.47 3.04 -13.56
N GLU A 598 -0.52 1.73 -13.73
CA GLU A 598 -1.76 0.98 -14.01
C GLU A 598 -2.58 0.69 -12.72
N GLU A 599 -1.94 0.58 -11.57
CA GLU A 599 -2.58 0.38 -10.25
C GLU A 599 -2.88 1.72 -9.54
N TRP A 600 -2.51 2.86 -10.12
CA TRP A 600 -2.48 4.17 -9.44
C TRP A 600 -3.87 4.81 -9.21
N GLY A 601 -4.92 4.38 -9.91
CA GLY A 601 -6.29 4.85 -9.70
C GLY A 601 -6.62 6.28 -10.19
N HIS A 602 -5.63 7.03 -10.68
CA HIS A 602 -5.80 8.31 -11.39
C HIS A 602 -4.96 8.32 -12.67
N THR A 603 -5.50 8.84 -13.77
CA THR A 603 -4.71 8.94 -15.01
C THR A 603 -3.69 10.07 -14.92
N GLU A 604 -2.54 9.91 -15.56
CA GLU A 604 -1.51 10.96 -15.60
C GLU A 604 -2.02 12.28 -16.22
N GLN A 605 -3.02 12.21 -17.11
CA GLN A 605 -3.70 13.40 -17.63
C GLN A 605 -4.59 14.08 -16.57
N GLN A 606 -5.38 13.34 -15.79
CA GLN A 606 -6.19 13.91 -14.71
C GLN A 606 -5.33 14.59 -13.64
N VAL A 607 -4.22 13.96 -13.25
CA VAL A 607 -3.28 14.54 -12.27
C VAL A 607 -2.56 15.76 -12.86
N HIS A 608 -2.23 15.76 -14.15
CA HIS A 608 -1.71 16.93 -14.85
C HIS A 608 -2.74 18.07 -14.91
N GLU A 609 -4.01 17.78 -15.21
CA GLU A 609 -5.07 18.79 -15.28
C GLU A 609 -5.34 19.44 -13.91
N ASP A 610 -5.44 18.67 -12.81
CA ASP A 610 -5.50 19.25 -11.45
C ASP A 610 -4.24 20.09 -11.12
N PHE A 611 -3.04 19.61 -11.46
CA PHE A 611 -1.80 20.32 -11.13
C PHE A 611 -1.64 21.63 -11.93
N TYR A 612 -2.25 21.73 -13.11
CA TYR A 612 -2.25 22.92 -13.96
C TYR A 612 -3.55 23.76 -13.84
N ASP A 613 -4.55 23.32 -13.07
CA ASP A 613 -5.80 24.08 -12.87
C ASP A 613 -5.55 25.50 -12.30
N ASN A 614 -6.29 26.48 -12.82
CA ASN A 614 -6.12 27.93 -12.64
C ASN A 614 -4.77 28.52 -13.14
N ILE A 615 -3.96 27.79 -13.91
CA ILE A 615 -2.73 28.33 -14.52
C ILE A 615 -2.99 28.80 -15.96
N ASN A 616 -2.74 30.09 -16.22
CA ASN A 616 -2.80 30.69 -17.54
C ASN A 616 -1.59 30.28 -18.41
N THR A 617 -1.67 29.11 -19.02
CA THR A 617 -0.65 28.57 -19.94
C THR A 617 -0.59 29.27 -21.31
N ALA A 618 -1.36 30.34 -21.52
CA ALA A 618 -1.43 31.12 -22.75
C ALA A 618 -0.85 32.56 -22.63
N GLY A 619 -0.46 32.99 -21.42
CA GLY A 619 0.24 34.26 -21.20
C GLY A 619 1.67 34.24 -21.75
N LYS A 620 2.27 35.42 -22.01
CA LYS A 620 3.63 35.47 -22.61
C LYS A 620 4.70 35.08 -21.61
N PHE A 621 4.45 35.29 -20.32
CA PHE A 621 5.27 34.75 -19.25
C PHE A 621 5.39 33.22 -19.27
N TRP A 622 4.50 32.49 -19.96
CA TRP A 622 4.55 31.03 -20.07
C TRP A 622 5.54 30.55 -21.14
N ASP A 623 6.78 31.03 -21.03
CA ASP A 623 7.88 30.71 -21.94
C ASP A 623 8.42 29.28 -21.75
N GLU A 624 9.38 28.89 -22.60
CA GLU A 624 10.01 27.56 -22.51
C GLU A 624 10.70 27.29 -21.17
N SER A 625 11.16 28.33 -20.48
CA SER A 625 11.83 28.23 -19.18
C SER A 625 10.81 27.90 -18.08
N ASN A 626 9.77 28.72 -17.93
CA ASN A 626 8.72 28.51 -16.94
C ASN A 626 7.95 27.21 -17.19
N LYS A 627 7.62 26.90 -18.45
CA LYS A 627 7.01 25.62 -18.84
C LYS A 627 7.87 24.42 -18.45
N LYS A 628 9.19 24.49 -18.63
CA LYS A 628 10.14 23.42 -18.24
C LYS A 628 10.23 23.27 -16.72
N ILE A 629 10.43 24.37 -16.00
CA ILE A 629 10.61 24.37 -14.53
C ILE A 629 9.32 23.87 -13.85
N TYR A 630 8.15 24.34 -14.28
CA TYR A 630 6.86 23.87 -13.74
C TYR A 630 6.60 22.40 -14.11
N GLY A 631 6.98 21.96 -15.31
CA GLY A 631 6.91 20.54 -15.70
C GLY A 631 7.84 19.62 -14.88
N GLN A 632 8.97 20.12 -14.40
CA GLN A 632 9.83 19.39 -13.45
C GLN A 632 9.19 19.31 -12.06
N PHE A 633 8.51 20.36 -11.60
CA PHE A 633 7.72 20.31 -10.36
C PHE A 633 6.54 19.36 -10.47
N TYR A 634 5.87 19.30 -11.64
CA TYR A 634 4.81 18.32 -11.90
C TYR A 634 5.32 16.87 -11.75
N GLN A 635 6.50 16.54 -12.30
CA GLN A 635 7.07 15.19 -12.15
C GLN A 635 7.38 14.84 -10.69
N GLN A 636 7.93 15.79 -9.91
CA GLN A 636 8.13 15.57 -8.47
C GLN A 636 6.81 15.43 -7.71
N PHE A 637 5.80 16.24 -8.05
CA PHE A 637 4.47 16.12 -7.46
C PHE A 637 3.90 14.73 -7.73
N TYR A 638 3.92 14.26 -8.98
CA TYR A 638 3.44 12.94 -9.37
C TYR A 638 4.17 11.80 -8.62
N GLU A 639 5.51 11.85 -8.51
CA GLU A 639 6.31 10.79 -7.89
C GLU A 639 6.28 10.80 -6.34
N LEU A 640 6.14 11.97 -5.70
CA LEU A 640 6.31 12.13 -4.24
C LEU A 640 5.04 12.53 -3.47
N ASP A 641 4.19 13.36 -4.07
CA ASP A 641 3.16 14.13 -3.36
C ASP A 641 1.72 13.83 -3.78
N CYS A 642 1.51 13.40 -5.03
CA CYS A 642 0.22 12.94 -5.54
C CYS A 642 -0.27 11.76 -4.70
N GLN A 643 -1.56 11.78 -4.37
CA GLN A 643 -2.23 10.69 -3.67
C GLN A 643 -3.14 9.92 -4.62
N ASN A 644 -3.31 8.62 -4.37
CA ASN A 644 -4.36 7.80 -4.99
C ASN A 644 -5.66 7.85 -4.17
N ASN A 645 -6.66 7.09 -4.62
CA ASN A 645 -7.96 6.96 -3.93
C ASN A 645 -7.83 6.45 -2.47
N ASP A 646 -6.81 5.65 -2.16
CA ASP A 646 -6.53 5.12 -0.80
C ASP A 646 -5.75 6.11 0.10
N SER A 647 -5.42 7.30 -0.42
CA SER A 647 -4.57 8.33 0.22
C SER A 647 -3.08 7.97 0.35
N SER A 648 -2.62 6.87 -0.25
CA SER A 648 -1.20 6.53 -0.43
C SER A 648 -0.52 7.49 -1.40
N THR A 649 0.82 7.65 -1.37
CA THR A 649 1.60 8.27 -2.48
C THR A 649 2.42 7.21 -3.22
N ILE A 650 2.86 7.48 -4.46
CA ILE A 650 3.76 6.56 -5.20
C ILE A 650 5.03 6.29 -4.38
N ALA A 651 5.59 7.31 -3.73
CA ALA A 651 6.72 7.15 -2.81
C ALA A 651 6.43 6.24 -1.61
N ASN A 652 5.19 6.17 -1.11
CA ASN A 652 4.81 5.26 -0.02
C ASN A 652 4.65 3.81 -0.51
N LEU A 653 4.03 3.61 -1.68
CA LEU A 653 4.00 2.29 -2.33
C LEU A 653 5.42 1.81 -2.67
N PHE A 654 6.31 2.71 -3.07
CA PHE A 654 7.73 2.43 -3.30
C PHE A 654 8.46 2.03 -2.02
N TRP A 655 8.17 2.72 -0.90
CA TRP A 655 8.71 2.39 0.41
C TRP A 655 8.31 0.97 0.86
N GLU A 656 7.02 0.65 0.82
CA GLU A 656 6.50 -0.63 1.30
C GLU A 656 6.84 -1.81 0.37
N ASN A 657 6.92 -1.61 -0.94
CA ASN A 657 7.28 -2.67 -1.90
C ASN A 657 8.78 -2.82 -2.11
N GLN A 658 9.56 -1.73 -2.08
CA GLN A 658 11.00 -1.75 -2.40
C GLN A 658 11.88 -1.16 -1.29
N ALA A 659 11.74 0.13 -0.97
CA ALA A 659 12.80 0.88 -0.30
C ALA A 659 13.03 0.47 1.17
N LYS A 660 12.02 -0.07 1.88
CA LYS A 660 12.23 -0.63 3.23
C LYS A 660 13.22 -1.82 3.25
N ARG A 661 13.52 -2.40 2.09
CA ARG A 661 14.50 -3.49 1.86
C ARG A 661 15.84 -3.00 1.30
N PHE A 662 16.07 -1.68 1.20
CA PHE A 662 17.36 -1.10 0.87
C PHE A 662 18.38 -1.19 2.03
N PRO A 663 19.69 -1.10 1.73
CA PRO A 663 20.74 -0.76 2.68
C PRO A 663 20.46 0.54 3.46
N GLY A 664 21.10 0.71 4.63
CA GLY A 664 20.77 1.76 5.60
C GLY A 664 20.71 3.18 5.03
N SER A 665 21.76 3.63 4.34
CA SER A 665 21.83 4.96 3.71
C SER A 665 20.75 5.22 2.67
N LEU A 666 20.55 4.28 1.73
CA LEU A 666 19.52 4.36 0.68
C LEU A 666 18.10 4.31 1.26
N LYS A 667 17.90 3.54 2.34
CA LYS A 667 16.63 3.51 3.08
C LYS A 667 16.32 4.88 3.70
N THR A 668 17.28 5.51 4.38
CA THR A 668 17.11 6.86 4.93
C THR A 668 16.86 7.89 3.83
N ALA A 669 17.54 7.81 2.69
CA ALA A 669 17.27 8.67 1.53
C ALA A 669 15.82 8.53 1.01
N ALA A 670 15.31 7.29 0.89
CA ALA A 670 13.94 7.04 0.45
C ALA A 670 12.89 7.57 1.43
N PHE A 671 13.10 7.37 2.73
CA PHE A 671 12.22 7.95 3.75
C PHE A 671 12.19 9.48 3.67
N ASN A 672 13.37 10.11 3.67
CA ASN A 672 13.51 11.57 3.60
C ASN A 672 12.90 12.18 2.34
N LEU A 673 13.00 11.51 1.18
CA LEU A 673 12.30 11.89 -0.06
C LEU A 673 10.77 11.79 0.12
N MET A 674 10.28 10.65 0.59
CA MET A 674 8.84 10.38 0.81
C MET A 674 8.18 11.39 1.76
N THR A 675 8.87 11.80 2.83
CA THR A 675 8.39 12.78 3.82
C THR A 675 8.73 14.24 3.51
N SER A 676 9.40 14.51 2.39
CA SER A 676 9.66 15.88 1.95
C SER A 676 8.42 16.53 1.32
N HIS A 677 8.45 17.85 1.15
CA HIS A 677 7.44 18.63 0.44
C HIS A 677 8.08 19.90 -0.16
N VAL A 678 7.38 20.54 -1.11
CA VAL A 678 7.79 21.87 -1.62
C VAL A 678 7.44 22.93 -0.59
N GLY A 679 8.39 23.82 -0.29
CA GLY A 679 8.22 24.94 0.64
C GLY A 679 8.66 26.27 0.03
N ALA A 680 8.43 27.35 0.79
CA ALA A 680 8.86 28.71 0.46
C ALA A 680 9.87 29.19 1.51
N TYR A 681 11.00 29.75 1.06
CA TYR A 681 12.14 30.07 1.91
C TYR A 681 12.74 31.44 1.57
N LYS A 682 12.82 32.35 2.55
CA LYS A 682 13.51 33.64 2.41
C LYS A 682 15.02 33.38 2.34
N ILE A 683 15.67 33.81 1.26
CA ILE A 683 17.08 33.52 1.00
C ILE A 683 17.97 34.58 1.66
N LYS A 684 19.00 34.15 2.40
CA LYS A 684 20.01 35.04 3.00
C LYS A 684 21.42 34.53 2.65
N PRO A 685 22.32 35.36 2.06
CA PRO A 685 23.68 34.93 1.74
C PRO A 685 24.53 34.77 3.01
N THR A 686 25.36 33.73 3.08
CA THR A 686 26.35 33.54 4.15
C THR A 686 27.68 32.99 3.62
N GLY A 687 28.75 33.09 4.41
CA GLY A 687 30.08 32.61 4.04
C GLY A 687 30.61 33.25 2.75
N ARG A 688 31.10 32.42 1.80
CA ARG A 688 31.58 32.86 0.48
C ARG A 688 30.71 32.41 -0.70
N ASN A 689 29.96 31.33 -0.57
CA ASN A 689 29.03 30.81 -1.59
C ASN A 689 27.94 29.92 -0.96
N GLU A 690 27.63 30.15 0.32
CA GLU A 690 26.64 29.40 1.10
C GLU A 690 25.37 30.23 1.27
N LEU A 691 24.22 29.58 1.46
CA LEU A 691 22.93 30.23 1.64
C LEU A 691 22.26 29.74 2.92
N ILE A 692 21.58 30.65 3.62
CA ILE A 692 20.61 30.33 4.67
C ILE A 692 19.22 30.44 4.05
N PHE A 693 18.44 29.38 4.20
CA PHE A 693 17.04 29.31 3.80
C PHE A 693 16.19 29.41 5.06
N GLU A 694 15.41 30.48 5.19
CA GLU A 694 14.49 30.71 6.30
C GLU A 694 13.06 30.39 5.86
N ASP A 695 12.47 29.33 6.41
CA ASP A 695 11.12 28.89 6.08
C ASP A 695 10.11 30.03 6.30
N TYR A 696 9.33 30.33 5.26
CA TYR A 696 8.49 31.52 5.19
C TYR A 696 7.42 31.55 6.30
N PHE A 697 6.93 30.38 6.72
CA PHE A 697 5.77 30.20 7.60
C PHE A 697 6.16 30.02 9.07
N THR A 698 7.29 29.36 9.34
CA THR A 698 7.77 29.01 10.68
C THR A 698 8.96 29.85 11.15
N GLY A 699 9.63 30.56 10.23
CA GLY A 699 10.86 31.32 10.52
C GLY A 699 12.09 30.45 10.83
N LYS A 700 11.99 29.12 10.68
CA LYS A 700 13.11 28.21 10.97
C LYS A 700 14.17 28.29 9.88
N GLN A 701 15.43 28.44 10.29
CA GLN A 701 16.58 28.61 9.40
C GLN A 701 17.33 27.30 9.15
N TYR A 702 17.80 27.14 7.90
CA TYR A 702 18.54 25.98 7.42
C TYR A 702 19.78 26.42 6.61
N ASN A 703 20.91 25.73 6.80
CA ASN A 703 22.09 25.89 5.93
C ASN A 703 21.87 25.11 4.64
N ALA A 704 21.63 25.82 3.54
CA ALA A 704 21.34 25.26 2.24
C ALA A 704 22.62 24.95 1.45
N GLN A 705 22.74 23.70 0.98
CA GLN A 705 23.70 23.24 -0.01
C GLN A 705 22.95 22.97 -1.33
N GLY A 706 23.56 23.26 -2.48
CA GLY A 706 22.92 23.09 -3.79
C GLY A 706 23.88 23.41 -4.93
N ASN A 707 23.43 23.24 -6.18
CA ASN A 707 24.21 23.55 -7.39
C ASN A 707 24.32 25.07 -7.67
N PHE A 708 24.61 25.87 -6.64
CA PHE A 708 24.66 27.32 -6.74
C PHE A 708 25.89 27.78 -7.55
N GLY A 709 25.65 28.54 -8.62
CA GLY A 709 26.72 29.12 -9.43
C GLY A 709 27.67 30.01 -8.62
N VAL A 710 28.91 30.13 -9.08
CA VAL A 710 30.09 30.74 -8.38
C VAL A 710 29.92 32.23 -7.99
N ASN A 711 28.78 32.85 -8.28
CA ASN A 711 28.45 34.23 -7.95
C ASN A 711 27.06 34.39 -7.30
N VAL A 712 26.46 33.31 -6.75
CA VAL A 712 25.03 33.30 -6.33
C VAL A 712 24.64 34.46 -5.40
N HIS A 713 25.53 34.90 -4.51
CA HIS A 713 25.31 36.06 -3.64
C HIS A 713 25.03 37.37 -4.39
N LYS A 714 25.57 37.54 -5.61
CA LYS A 714 25.32 38.74 -6.45
C LYS A 714 23.95 38.73 -7.12
N SER A 715 23.29 37.57 -7.17
CA SER A 715 21.95 37.39 -7.73
C SER A 715 20.85 37.46 -6.67
N ILE A 716 21.20 37.64 -5.39
CA ILE A 716 20.24 37.66 -4.29
C ILE A 716 19.87 39.09 -3.91
N VAL A 717 18.57 39.39 -3.98
CA VAL A 717 17.99 40.66 -3.52
C VAL A 717 17.39 40.46 -2.12
N PRO A 718 17.56 41.41 -1.17
CA PRO A 718 16.92 41.30 0.14
C PRO A 718 15.41 41.09 0.04
N GLY A 719 14.91 40.03 0.69
CA GLY A 719 13.51 39.61 0.65
C GLY A 719 13.18 38.51 -0.37
N MET A 720 14.07 38.23 -1.34
CA MET A 720 13.90 37.17 -2.33
C MET A 720 13.52 35.82 -1.70
N ILE A 721 12.50 35.15 -2.25
CA ILE A 721 11.98 33.87 -1.77
C ILE A 721 12.31 32.78 -2.79
N SER A 722 12.89 31.68 -2.33
CA SER A 722 13.01 30.43 -3.09
C SER A 722 11.79 29.56 -2.86
N ILE A 723 11.24 28.97 -3.93
CA ILE A 723 10.25 27.90 -3.88
C ILE A 723 10.90 26.64 -4.42
N THR A 724 11.05 25.62 -3.58
CA THR A 724 11.82 24.39 -3.86
C THR A 724 11.55 23.32 -2.81
N ARG A 725 12.08 22.11 -3.00
CA ARG A 725 12.07 21.00 -2.03
C ARG A 725 13.40 20.97 -1.29
N LEU A 726 13.36 20.78 0.03
CA LEU A 726 14.56 20.64 0.87
C LEU A 726 14.67 19.21 1.41
N LEU A 727 15.81 18.57 1.17
CA LEU A 727 16.12 17.23 1.70
C LEU A 727 17.18 17.34 2.81
N PRO A 728 17.02 16.68 3.97
CA PRO A 728 17.99 16.78 5.05
C PRO A 728 19.32 16.11 4.72
N LEU A 729 20.43 16.71 5.17
CA LEU A 729 21.77 16.13 5.12
C LEU A 729 22.28 15.88 6.55
N GLU A 730 22.19 16.90 7.39
CA GLU A 730 22.60 16.92 8.80
C GLU A 730 21.67 17.85 9.60
N ALA A 731 21.76 17.88 10.93
CA ALA A 731 20.74 18.46 11.82
C ALA A 731 20.17 19.83 11.41
N ASN A 732 21.01 20.75 10.92
CA ASN A 732 20.61 22.06 10.39
C ASN A 732 21.07 22.28 8.93
N SER A 733 21.50 21.24 8.21
CA SER A 733 21.94 21.36 6.80
C SER A 733 21.04 20.59 5.86
N MET A 734 20.57 21.27 4.82
CA MET A 734 19.64 20.76 3.82
C MET A 734 20.28 20.82 2.43
N TRP A 735 19.97 19.85 1.59
CA TRP A 735 20.16 19.91 0.14
C TRP A 735 18.94 20.61 -0.51
N VAL A 736 19.21 21.55 -1.40
CA VAL A 736 18.22 22.20 -2.27
C VAL A 736 18.04 21.35 -3.51
N GLU A 737 16.84 20.81 -3.69
CA GLU A 737 16.51 19.95 -4.79
C GLU A 737 15.92 20.73 -5.97
N GLU A 738 16.62 20.73 -7.11
CA GLU A 738 16.11 21.25 -8.37
C GLU A 738 14.82 20.50 -8.78
N PRO A 739 13.78 21.18 -9.30
CA PRO A 739 13.75 22.59 -9.71
C PRO A 739 13.57 23.61 -8.57
N MET A 740 13.74 24.89 -8.92
CA MET A 740 13.53 26.02 -8.02
C MET A 740 12.87 27.18 -8.78
N PHE A 741 11.81 27.76 -8.21
CA PHE A 741 11.30 29.08 -8.60
C PHE A 741 11.79 30.16 -7.64
N ILE A 742 11.82 31.40 -8.11
CA ILE A 742 12.17 32.60 -7.33
C ILE A 742 11.00 33.58 -7.35
N VAL A 743 10.54 34.02 -6.18
CA VAL A 743 9.66 35.19 -6.03
C VAL A 743 10.54 36.40 -5.72
N MET A 744 10.44 37.44 -6.56
CA MET A 744 11.15 38.71 -6.35
C MET A 744 10.44 39.59 -5.31
N PRO A 745 11.15 40.51 -4.61
CA PRO A 745 10.55 41.28 -3.51
C PRO A 745 9.35 42.14 -3.91
N ASP A 746 9.34 42.66 -5.13
CA ASP A 746 8.26 43.43 -5.76
C ASP A 746 7.03 42.59 -6.16
N MET A 747 7.17 41.26 -6.17
CA MET A 747 6.07 40.32 -6.44
C MET A 747 5.42 39.76 -5.17
N GLN A 748 5.94 40.07 -3.98
CA GLN A 748 5.49 39.45 -2.72
C GLN A 748 4.01 39.70 -2.43
N ASP A 749 3.51 40.91 -2.64
CA ASP A 749 2.10 41.25 -2.37
C ASP A 749 1.13 40.47 -3.27
N LEU A 750 1.50 40.24 -4.54
CA LEU A 750 0.73 39.44 -5.48
C LEU A 750 0.81 37.94 -5.15
N PHE A 751 2.01 37.46 -4.77
CA PHE A 751 2.23 36.09 -4.33
C PHE A 751 1.40 35.78 -3.07
N GLU A 752 1.45 36.63 -2.05
CA GLU A 752 0.72 36.43 -0.79
C GLU A 752 -0.80 36.50 -1.01
N LYS A 753 -1.29 37.47 -1.80
CA LYS A 753 -2.70 37.55 -2.24
C LYS A 753 -3.17 36.22 -2.86
N ASN A 754 -2.41 35.70 -3.82
CA ASN A 754 -2.81 34.50 -4.57
C ASN A 754 -2.61 33.22 -3.74
N TYR A 755 -1.61 33.19 -2.85
CA TYR A 755 -1.43 32.12 -1.87
C TYR A 755 -2.60 32.05 -0.89
N GLN A 756 -2.99 33.17 -0.27
CA GLN A 756 -4.12 33.22 0.66
C GLN A 756 -5.41 32.73 -0.02
N MET A 757 -5.73 33.23 -1.21
CA MET A 757 -6.90 32.80 -1.98
C MET A 757 -6.91 31.29 -2.31
N LEU A 758 -5.76 30.70 -2.63
CA LEU A 758 -5.64 29.25 -2.85
C LEU A 758 -5.76 28.44 -1.56
N MET A 759 -5.37 29.01 -0.42
CA MET A 759 -5.45 28.38 0.90
C MET A 759 -6.82 28.54 1.58
N GLU A 760 -7.69 29.48 1.17
CA GLU A 760 -9.06 29.65 1.70
C GLU A 760 -9.89 28.35 1.68
N ARG A 761 -9.62 27.45 0.71
CA ARG A 761 -10.29 26.15 0.58
C ARG A 761 -9.64 25.03 1.40
N LEU A 762 -8.43 25.23 1.91
CA LEU A 762 -7.68 24.28 2.73
C LEU A 762 -7.75 24.70 4.20
N ASN A 763 -8.85 24.40 4.87
CA ASN A 763 -8.93 24.46 6.34
C ASN A 763 -8.04 23.36 6.95
N PRO A 764 -6.94 23.69 7.65
CA PRO A 764 -6.10 22.68 8.30
C PRO A 764 -6.76 22.21 9.61
N PHE A 765 -6.89 20.89 9.77
CA PHE A 765 -7.02 20.31 11.11
C PHE A 765 -5.69 20.32 11.87
N ASP A 766 -4.58 20.21 11.15
CA ASP A 766 -3.21 20.38 11.65
C ASP A 766 -2.35 21.03 10.55
N ILE A 767 -1.58 22.06 10.88
CA ILE A 767 -0.68 22.75 9.93
C ILE A 767 0.68 22.05 9.75
N THR A 768 0.94 20.99 10.54
CA THR A 768 2.15 20.17 10.49
C THR A 768 1.96 18.82 9.81
N ASP A 769 0.71 18.46 9.46
CA ASP A 769 0.41 17.26 8.69
C ASP A 769 1.08 17.28 7.31
N ILE A 770 1.63 16.14 6.88
CA ILE A 770 2.36 16.03 5.62
C ILE A 770 1.44 16.16 4.39
N VAL A 771 0.16 15.78 4.47
CA VAL A 771 -0.79 15.94 3.36
C VAL A 771 -1.14 17.41 3.17
N TYR A 772 -1.41 18.14 4.26
CA TYR A 772 -1.54 19.59 4.25
C TYR A 772 -0.27 20.27 3.72
N LEU A 773 0.93 19.89 4.21
CA LEU A 773 2.19 20.47 3.78
C LEU A 773 2.49 20.25 2.28
N LYS A 774 2.12 19.09 1.73
CA LYS A 774 2.24 18.78 0.30
C LYS A 774 1.23 19.54 -0.55
N ASN A 775 -0.04 19.63 -0.13
CA ASN A 775 -1.05 20.45 -0.80
C ASN A 775 -0.71 21.96 -0.74
N ARG A 776 -0.18 22.43 0.40
CA ARG A 776 0.39 23.78 0.55
C ARG A 776 1.55 23.98 -0.43
N GLY A 777 2.42 22.97 -0.62
CA GLY A 777 3.47 22.98 -1.63
C GLY A 777 2.95 23.16 -3.07
N LYS A 778 1.90 22.41 -3.46
CA LYS A 778 1.18 22.60 -4.74
C LYS A 778 0.65 24.04 -4.87
N ASN A 779 0.03 24.58 -3.83
CA ASN A 779 -0.54 25.94 -3.84
C ASN A 779 0.51 27.06 -3.84
N ILE A 780 1.66 26.88 -3.18
CA ILE A 780 2.80 27.81 -3.25
C ILE A 780 3.31 27.94 -4.70
N LEU A 781 3.42 26.82 -5.42
CA LEU A 781 3.82 26.82 -6.83
C LEU A 781 2.80 27.56 -7.70
N LYS A 782 1.50 27.27 -7.52
CA LYS A 782 0.42 27.97 -8.26
C LYS A 782 0.41 29.47 -7.96
N ALA A 783 0.50 29.88 -6.70
CA ALA A 783 0.49 31.27 -6.26
C ALA A 783 1.60 32.11 -6.92
N ASN A 784 2.81 31.55 -7.06
CA ASN A 784 3.91 32.19 -7.78
C ASN A 784 3.57 32.44 -9.25
N ILE A 785 3.09 31.41 -9.97
CA ILE A 785 2.77 31.55 -11.40
C ILE A 785 1.60 32.54 -11.61
N MET A 786 0.60 32.53 -10.74
CA MET A 786 -0.51 33.50 -10.77
C MET A 786 -0.01 34.93 -10.48
N ALA A 787 0.99 35.12 -9.61
CA ALA A 787 1.61 36.42 -9.38
C ALA A 787 2.41 36.93 -10.59
N VAL A 788 2.99 36.04 -11.40
CA VAL A 788 3.64 36.41 -12.68
C VAL A 788 2.59 36.89 -13.70
N ASP A 789 1.45 36.21 -13.81
CA ASP A 789 0.35 36.60 -14.70
C ASP A 789 -0.27 37.93 -14.27
N ASP A 790 -0.61 38.08 -12.98
CA ASP A 790 -1.07 39.36 -12.40
C ASP A 790 -0.09 40.50 -12.73
N LEU A 791 1.22 40.27 -12.68
CA LEU A 791 2.23 41.28 -13.01
C LEU A 791 2.22 41.66 -14.50
N GLU A 792 2.16 40.69 -15.42
CA GLU A 792 2.07 40.97 -16.87
C GLU A 792 0.76 41.73 -17.19
N GLN A 793 -0.37 41.29 -16.63
CA GLN A 793 -1.67 41.92 -16.84
C GLN A 793 -1.71 43.35 -16.29
N ASN A 794 -1.16 43.61 -15.11
CA ASN A 794 -1.06 44.96 -14.56
C ASN A 794 -0.17 45.87 -15.42
N ALA A 795 0.98 45.38 -15.90
CA ALA A 795 1.84 46.12 -16.82
C ALA A 795 1.14 46.45 -18.16
N VAL A 796 0.41 45.47 -18.73
CA VAL A 796 -0.38 45.65 -19.95
C VAL A 796 -1.56 46.61 -19.74
N HIS A 797 -2.18 46.62 -18.55
CA HIS A 797 -3.24 47.56 -18.20
C HIS A 797 -2.70 48.99 -18.07
N LEU A 798 -1.59 49.19 -17.34
CA LEU A 798 -0.91 50.47 -17.21
C LEU A 798 -0.49 51.04 -18.58
N ALA A 799 0.07 50.21 -19.46
CA ALA A 799 0.44 50.59 -20.83
C ALA A 799 -0.77 50.95 -21.73
N LYS A 800 -2.00 50.57 -21.34
CA LYS A 800 -3.25 50.89 -22.03
C LYS A 800 -4.03 52.05 -21.39
N GLN A 801 -3.60 52.59 -20.24
CA GLN A 801 -4.28 53.73 -19.62
C GLN A 801 -4.09 55.00 -20.46
N PRO A 802 -5.15 55.79 -20.71
CA PRO A 802 -5.02 57.05 -21.42
C PRO A 802 -4.24 58.07 -20.56
N LEU A 803 -3.14 58.58 -21.12
CA LEU A 803 -2.28 59.56 -20.45
C LEU A 803 -3.05 60.83 -20.09
N GLN A 804 -3.31 61.06 -18.79
CA GLN A 804 -3.82 62.34 -18.29
C GLN A 804 -2.73 63.41 -18.36
N MET A 805 -2.57 64.05 -19.52
CA MET A 805 -1.76 65.26 -19.66
C MET A 805 -2.40 66.44 -18.89
N LYS A 806 -2.03 66.58 -17.61
CA LYS A 806 -2.26 67.82 -16.86
C LYS A 806 -1.29 68.89 -17.35
N TRP A 807 -1.71 69.65 -18.36
CA TRP A 807 -1.02 70.85 -18.82
C TRP A 807 -0.94 71.87 -17.68
N GLN A 808 0.25 72.04 -17.09
CA GLN A 808 0.54 73.16 -16.21
C GLN A 808 0.99 74.35 -17.06
N ILE A 809 0.11 75.34 -17.22
CA ILE A 809 0.48 76.63 -17.81
C ILE A 809 1.28 77.39 -16.74
N ALA A 810 2.54 77.72 -17.05
CA ALA A 810 3.33 78.60 -16.20
C ALA A 810 2.73 80.01 -16.24
N SER A 811 2.37 80.54 -15.07
CA SER A 811 1.94 81.93 -14.92
C SER A 811 3.12 82.89 -15.06
N VAL A 812 3.02 83.81 -16.02
CA VAL A 812 3.93 84.94 -16.24
C VAL A 812 3.09 86.22 -16.29
#